data_AF-A0A7C5R3M0-F1
#
_entry.id   AF-A0A7C5R3M0-F1
#
_cell.length_a   1.000
_cell.length_b   1.000
_cell.length_c   1.000
_cell.angle_alpha   90.00
_cell.angle_beta   90.00
_cell.angle_gamma   90.00
#
_symmetry.space_group_name_H-M   'P 1'
#
loop_
_entity.id
_entity.type
_entity.pdbx_description
1 polymer ?
#
loop_
_entity_poly.entity_id
_entity_poly.type
_entity_poly.pdbx_seq_one_letter_code
_entity_poly.pdbx_strand_id
1 'polypeptide(L)'
;MRKNSRTFLEVYNDCFFDSHFFYLSLFYKKTSWIILFVLAVFINIYAEGSKQISPTANDLVLLSINNSGYNNFGQYNGSDDQRLYIHIEDPANEQIFLGFSRPVNYGNWPCNAGVCCLQNGETIGYVDGYFRIKDPNGNVVFGPQLLSAATVPISSWAEAVGGPNQIAGAGGYNAFSYSPAMAGDYYVEFSRNANSNGTDMYIEWWDITVATSGANPAAIDGRVFSRNWAFFTSPINCSGGSFGCTAANQFGLFDRPFNGIFYVYSTTDSLVTKVDFNGAGFQPVAFNIFFNDTGTGNTGDVVQDRKSLEGVLAGTALYPLFLNDPDQNVYPSGTIGTYSGDPFVVSCDGQSGQFFVTVTKPGQVDLLIDLNQASGPFLYDPGTEDIIKAIKVEPQPGEVPPYTRAIAWDGLDGLGNQVDLLTPFDFQFIYTQGAFHLPVYDAEFMTTGFTFQTVRPIPPPNANPVNIYYDDSNISDDNFNGSPKVLLDGCVAPCHTWNNGCYGDVNTINTWFFGSEERRQKNEMAICLVEAVDDMAGAAMNMVTPIDVLANDDGIAIDTAGISTTGVLQPANGMITGMDPATGQIMYLPDNGFTGTDMFEYILCDTGMFVCDTALVTVAISAPPAITNYNSDPTASASYPENGLNPVDDYDATDPDGETENGGGLTWSITGGPDQTELSIDPATGVLSFNV
;
A
#
# COMPACT_ATOMS: atom_id res chain seq x y z
N MET A 1 52.55 41.70 52.48
CA MET A 1 53.12 42.90 51.81
C MET A 1 52.53 43.02 50.41
N ARG A 2 52.45 44.25 49.90
CA ARG A 2 51.56 44.79 48.86
C ARG A 2 51.97 44.53 47.39
N LYS A 3 50.94 44.53 46.53
CA LYS A 3 50.72 45.28 45.25
C LYS A 3 51.15 44.71 43.87
N ASN A 4 50.11 44.62 43.01
CA ASN A 4 49.91 45.20 41.65
C ASN A 4 50.65 44.57 40.44
N SER A 5 49.93 43.98 39.47
CA SER A 5 49.29 44.56 38.24
C SER A 5 50.31 44.97 37.15
N ARG A 6 50.18 44.80 35.82
CA ARG A 6 49.02 44.69 34.91
C ARG A 6 49.59 44.59 33.46
N THR A 7 48.94 43.83 32.56
CA THR A 7 48.57 44.15 31.14
C THR A 7 49.66 44.35 30.04
N PHE A 8 49.63 43.57 28.92
CA PHE A 8 49.02 43.85 27.58
C PHE A 8 49.88 44.84 26.72
N LEU A 9 50.05 44.83 25.39
CA LEU A 9 49.25 44.46 24.21
C LEU A 9 50.13 44.66 22.93
N GLU A 10 49.94 43.82 21.90
CA GLU A 10 50.04 44.00 20.42
C GLU A 10 51.21 44.72 19.69
N VAL A 11 51.55 44.21 18.48
CA VAL A 11 51.25 44.83 17.16
C VAL A 11 52.14 44.25 16.01
N TYR A 12 51.45 43.69 14.99
CA TYR A 12 51.69 43.66 13.53
C TYR A 12 52.77 42.78 12.81
N ASN A 13 52.20 41.84 12.02
CA ASN A 13 52.40 41.40 10.63
C ASN A 13 53.61 41.79 9.75
N ASP A 14 53.94 40.78 8.92
CA ASP A 14 54.45 40.76 7.53
C ASP A 14 55.94 41.08 7.27
N CYS A 15 56.70 40.04 6.87
CA CYS A 15 57.14 39.85 5.48
C CYS A 15 58.33 38.86 5.34
N PHE A 16 58.19 37.96 4.37
CA PHE A 16 59.20 37.54 3.38
C PHE A 16 60.42 36.65 3.75
N PHE A 17 60.35 35.45 3.14
CA PHE A 17 61.34 34.77 2.28
C PHE A 17 62.55 33.99 2.84
N ASP A 18 62.66 32.79 2.24
CA ASP A 18 63.87 32.01 1.94
C ASP A 18 64.62 31.35 3.11
N SER A 19 65.09 30.10 3.06
CA SER A 19 65.42 29.27 1.91
C SER A 19 65.78 27.84 2.39
N HIS A 20 65.36 26.86 1.59
CA HIS A 20 66.18 25.76 1.07
C HIS A 20 66.67 24.54 1.89
N PHE A 21 66.47 23.41 1.20
CA PHE A 21 67.23 22.15 1.12
C PHE A 21 66.99 21.06 2.18
N PHE A 22 66.16 20.08 1.80
CA PHE A 22 66.66 18.71 1.57
C PHE A 22 65.84 18.04 0.45
N TYR A 23 66.55 17.50 -0.54
CA TYR A 23 66.02 16.99 -1.80
C TYR A 23 66.12 15.45 -1.86
N LEU A 24 65.01 14.85 -2.32
CA LEU A 24 64.89 13.78 -3.32
C LEU A 24 65.22 12.30 -2.97
N SER A 25 64.16 11.47 -3.02
CA SER A 25 64.03 10.36 -4.00
C SER A 25 62.53 10.00 -4.13
N LEU A 26 61.84 10.45 -5.19
CA LEU A 26 61.59 9.70 -6.44
C LEU A 26 60.38 8.73 -6.35
N PHE A 27 59.19 9.15 -6.80
CA PHE A 27 58.57 8.76 -8.09
C PHE A 27 57.08 9.20 -8.18
N TYR A 28 56.87 10.19 -9.06
CA TYR A 28 55.73 10.43 -9.98
C TYR A 28 54.31 10.85 -9.55
N LYS A 29 54.05 12.13 -9.87
CA LYS A 29 52.78 12.81 -10.21
C LYS A 29 51.97 12.12 -11.31
N LYS A 30 50.63 12.29 -11.29
CA LYS A 30 49.81 12.69 -12.46
C LYS A 30 48.64 13.57 -12.00
N THR A 31 48.75 14.90 -12.08
CA THR A 31 48.05 15.78 -13.05
C THR A 31 46.53 15.57 -13.15
N SER A 32 45.78 16.39 -12.41
CA SER A 32 44.35 16.63 -12.64
C SER A 32 44.16 17.41 -13.93
N TRP A 33 43.55 16.76 -14.92
CA TRP A 33 43.03 17.39 -16.13
C TRP A 33 41.53 17.64 -15.92
N ILE A 34 41.13 18.91 -15.81
CA ILE A 34 39.75 19.32 -16.05
C ILE A 34 39.57 19.33 -17.56
N ILE A 35 39.00 18.25 -18.10
CA ILE A 35 38.53 18.19 -19.48
C ILE A 35 37.06 18.60 -19.47
N LEU A 36 36.79 19.86 -19.83
CA LEU A 36 35.46 20.33 -20.18
C LEU A 36 35.23 19.96 -21.66
N PHE A 37 34.85 18.71 -21.92
CA PHE A 37 34.33 18.28 -23.22
C PHE A 37 32.81 18.42 -23.20
N VAL A 38 32.30 19.64 -23.40
CA VAL A 38 30.93 19.83 -23.90
C VAL A 38 31.03 19.68 -25.41
N LEU A 39 31.15 18.44 -25.88
CA LEU A 39 30.75 18.10 -27.23
C LEU A 39 29.30 17.68 -27.10
N ALA A 40 28.40 18.43 -27.74
CA ALA A 40 27.04 17.98 -27.98
C ALA A 40 27.11 16.61 -28.66
N VAL A 41 26.94 15.54 -27.88
CA VAL A 41 26.66 14.22 -28.42
C VAL A 41 25.26 14.36 -28.98
N PHE A 42 25.16 14.27 -30.31
CA PHE A 42 23.90 14.10 -31.01
C PHE A 42 23.20 12.90 -30.38
N ILE A 43 22.21 13.18 -29.52
CA ILE A 43 21.34 12.16 -28.98
C ILE A 43 20.44 11.77 -30.14
N ASN A 44 20.89 10.78 -30.91
CA ASN A 44 20.06 10.10 -31.89
C ASN A 44 19.08 9.22 -31.11
N ILE A 45 18.09 9.87 -30.48
CA ILE A 45 16.99 9.20 -29.79
C ILE A 45 15.99 8.86 -30.87
N TYR A 46 16.12 7.65 -31.41
CA TYR A 46 15.15 7.10 -32.32
C TYR A 46 14.63 5.81 -31.70
N ALA A 47 13.32 5.85 -31.43
CA ALA A 47 12.36 4.77 -31.56
C ALA A 47 12.26 3.71 -30.45
N GLU A 48 11.09 3.07 -30.39
CA GLU A 48 10.72 2.05 -29.41
C GLU A 48 10.68 0.67 -30.06
N GLY A 49 11.55 -0.24 -29.60
CA GLY A 49 11.54 -1.62 -30.05
C GLY A 49 12.85 -2.34 -29.79
N SER A 50 13.46 -2.86 -30.87
CA SER A 50 14.67 -3.69 -30.81
C SER A 50 15.81 -3.02 -30.02
N LYS A 51 15.92 -1.69 -30.08
CA LYS A 51 16.94 -0.92 -29.38
C LYS A 51 16.91 -1.10 -27.86
N GLN A 52 15.73 -1.20 -27.26
CA GLN A 52 15.55 -1.30 -25.81
C GLN A 52 15.58 -2.75 -25.31
N ILE A 53 15.07 -3.69 -26.11
CA ILE A 53 15.01 -5.11 -25.72
C ILE A 53 16.23 -5.92 -26.19
N SER A 54 17.01 -5.39 -27.15
CA SER A 54 18.21 -6.00 -27.71
C SER A 54 19.32 -4.94 -27.83
N PRO A 55 19.89 -4.48 -26.69
CA PRO A 55 20.79 -3.33 -26.65
C PRO A 55 22.11 -3.55 -27.40
N THR A 56 22.50 -4.80 -27.64
CA THR A 56 23.62 -5.17 -28.51
C THR A 56 23.17 -6.14 -29.59
N ALA A 57 23.94 -6.26 -30.68
CA ALA A 57 23.66 -7.22 -31.75
C ALA A 57 23.73 -8.69 -31.31
N ASN A 58 24.26 -8.99 -30.12
CA ASN A 58 24.29 -10.34 -29.54
C ASN A 58 23.02 -10.65 -28.74
N ASP A 59 22.30 -9.61 -28.30
CA ASP A 59 20.98 -9.75 -27.70
C ASP A 59 20.01 -9.98 -28.85
N LEU A 60 19.47 -11.19 -28.94
CA LEU A 60 18.55 -11.57 -30.00
C LEU A 60 17.24 -12.01 -29.36
N VAL A 61 16.33 -11.03 -29.28
CA VAL A 61 15.01 -11.12 -28.66
C VAL A 61 13.97 -10.87 -29.73
N LEU A 62 13.07 -11.84 -29.92
CA LEU A 62 12.01 -11.79 -30.89
C LEU A 62 10.68 -11.51 -30.21
N LEU A 63 9.77 -10.78 -30.87
CA LEU A 63 8.36 -10.75 -30.44
C LEU A 63 7.75 -12.13 -30.66
N SER A 64 7.09 -12.68 -29.63
CA SER A 64 6.36 -13.96 -29.71
C SER A 64 4.89 -13.68 -29.99
N ILE A 65 4.49 -13.86 -31.25
CA ILE A 65 3.15 -13.49 -31.72
C ILE A 65 2.23 -14.71 -31.71
N ASN A 66 1.01 -14.55 -31.19
CA ASN A 66 -0.07 -15.53 -31.28
C ASN A 66 0.33 -16.92 -30.73
N ASN A 67 1.14 -16.92 -29.67
CA ASN A 67 1.51 -18.11 -28.91
C ASN A 67 0.60 -18.24 -27.67
N SER A 68 -0.20 -19.30 -27.60
CA SER A 68 -1.19 -19.51 -26.55
C SER A 68 -0.60 -19.79 -25.17
N GLY A 69 0.67 -20.20 -25.08
CA GLY A 69 1.38 -20.34 -23.82
C GLY A 69 1.73 -19.00 -23.17
N TYR A 70 1.79 -17.92 -23.96
CA TYR A 70 2.22 -16.59 -23.51
C TYR A 70 1.22 -15.52 -23.96
N ASN A 71 -0.05 -15.76 -23.63
CA ASN A 71 -1.20 -14.87 -23.84
C ASN A 71 -1.62 -14.55 -25.28
N ASN A 72 -1.06 -15.15 -26.33
CA ASN A 72 -1.36 -14.78 -27.72
C ASN A 72 -1.10 -13.29 -28.05
N PHE A 73 0.00 -12.74 -27.56
CA PHE A 73 0.40 -11.36 -27.84
C PHE A 73 0.33 -11.02 -29.34
N GLY A 74 -0.15 -9.82 -29.66
CA GLY A 74 -0.28 -9.27 -31.00
C GLY A 74 -1.28 -9.97 -31.92
N GLN A 75 -2.12 -10.90 -31.43
CA GLN A 75 -2.97 -11.70 -32.31
C GLN A 75 -4.07 -10.91 -33.03
N TYR A 76 -4.54 -11.48 -34.14
CA TYR A 76 -5.65 -10.96 -34.92
C TYR A 76 -6.96 -10.94 -34.09
N ASN A 77 -7.56 -9.76 -33.91
CA ASN A 77 -8.72 -9.53 -33.03
C ASN A 77 -8.47 -9.93 -31.56
N GLY A 78 -7.26 -9.68 -31.04
CA GLY A 78 -6.92 -9.93 -29.64
C GLY A 78 -7.68 -9.07 -28.62
N SER A 79 -7.76 -9.58 -27.38
CA SER A 79 -8.24 -8.85 -26.20
C SER A 79 -7.26 -7.74 -25.77
N ASP A 80 -7.67 -6.92 -24.80
CA ASP A 80 -6.91 -5.74 -24.35
C ASP A 80 -5.48 -6.08 -23.93
N ASP A 81 -5.34 -7.13 -23.14
CA ASP A 81 -4.10 -7.65 -22.58
C ASP A 81 -3.19 -8.34 -23.61
N GLN A 82 -3.65 -8.48 -24.86
CA GLN A 82 -2.90 -9.12 -25.95
C GLN A 82 -2.37 -8.09 -26.94
N ARG A 83 -2.66 -6.81 -26.77
CA ARG A 83 -2.39 -5.79 -27.78
C ARG A 83 -1.03 -5.13 -27.61
N LEU A 84 -0.47 -4.74 -28.74
CA LEU A 84 0.62 -3.79 -28.85
C LEU A 84 0.03 -2.42 -29.19
N TYR A 85 0.04 -1.51 -28.22
CA TYR A 85 -0.58 -0.20 -28.30
C TYR A 85 0.38 0.88 -28.81
N ILE A 86 -0.20 1.86 -29.49
CA ILE A 86 0.44 3.10 -29.93
C ILE A 86 -0.51 4.26 -29.55
N HIS A 87 -0.09 5.08 -28.61
CA HIS A 87 -0.89 6.21 -28.14
C HIS A 87 -0.67 7.47 -29.00
N ILE A 88 -1.76 8.05 -29.50
CA ILE A 88 -1.77 9.31 -30.23
C ILE A 88 -2.53 10.37 -29.42
N GLU A 89 -1.85 11.45 -29.06
CA GLU A 89 -2.42 12.55 -28.27
C GLU A 89 -2.94 13.65 -29.21
N ASP A 90 -2.13 14.04 -30.20
CA ASP A 90 -2.48 15.07 -31.18
C ASP A 90 -2.45 14.52 -32.62
N PRO A 91 -3.55 13.98 -33.15
CA PRO A 91 -3.60 13.39 -34.48
C PRO A 91 -3.35 14.39 -35.62
N ALA A 92 -3.46 15.70 -35.36
CA ALA A 92 -3.16 16.71 -36.38
C ALA A 92 -1.64 16.90 -36.54
N ASN A 93 -0.88 16.65 -35.47
CA ASN A 93 0.56 16.92 -35.41
C ASN A 93 1.40 15.67 -35.12
N GLU A 94 0.82 14.48 -35.02
CA GLU A 94 1.51 13.21 -34.80
C GLU A 94 1.31 12.25 -35.98
N GLN A 95 2.30 11.39 -36.22
CA GLN A 95 2.25 10.32 -37.22
C GLN A 95 3.00 9.08 -36.70
N ILE A 96 2.66 7.91 -37.26
CA ILE A 96 3.24 6.62 -36.87
C ILE A 96 4.20 6.17 -37.96
N PHE A 97 5.41 5.76 -37.57
CA PHE A 97 6.37 5.04 -38.40
C PHE A 97 6.57 3.63 -37.87
N LEU A 98 6.54 2.62 -38.75
CA LEU A 98 6.69 1.22 -38.36
C LEU A 98 7.70 0.51 -39.24
N GLY A 99 8.51 -0.34 -38.61
CA GLY A 99 9.40 -1.27 -39.27
C GLY A 99 9.35 -2.64 -38.61
N PHE A 100 9.25 -3.69 -39.43
CA PHE A 100 9.29 -5.06 -38.96
C PHE A 100 10.19 -5.88 -39.89
N SER A 101 10.93 -6.81 -39.30
CA SER A 101 11.66 -7.84 -40.01
C SER A 101 10.73 -8.90 -40.57
N ARG A 102 11.28 -9.79 -41.41
CA ARG A 102 10.52 -10.92 -41.93
C ARG A 102 10.18 -11.89 -40.79
N PRO A 103 8.91 -12.28 -40.63
CA PRO A 103 8.54 -13.25 -39.62
C PRO A 103 9.24 -14.59 -39.84
N VAL A 104 9.51 -15.25 -38.72
CA VAL A 104 10.10 -16.59 -38.70
C VAL A 104 9.16 -17.55 -38.00
N ASN A 105 9.20 -18.80 -38.44
CA ASN A 105 8.51 -19.93 -37.85
C ASN A 105 9.53 -20.79 -37.11
N TYR A 106 9.58 -20.65 -35.79
CA TYR A 106 10.18 -21.67 -34.95
C TYR A 106 9.09 -22.73 -34.75
N GLY A 107 9.18 -23.84 -35.47
CA GLY A 107 8.21 -24.92 -35.31
C GLY A 107 8.08 -25.33 -33.84
N ASN A 108 6.86 -25.69 -33.43
CA ASN A 108 6.44 -26.01 -32.05
C ASN A 108 7.58 -26.31 -31.07
N TRP A 109 7.72 -25.47 -30.04
CA TRP A 109 8.49 -25.80 -28.84
C TRP A 109 7.83 -26.97 -28.07
N PRO A 110 8.58 -27.95 -27.54
CA PRO A 110 10.04 -28.08 -27.55
C PRO A 110 10.62 -28.54 -28.90
N CYS A 111 11.86 -28.15 -29.17
CA CYS A 111 12.58 -28.37 -30.42
C CYS A 111 12.55 -29.80 -30.95
N ASN A 112 11.88 -30.02 -32.07
CA ASN A 112 12.13 -31.22 -32.86
C ASN A 112 13.40 -31.04 -33.70
N ALA A 113 14.37 -31.94 -33.51
CA ALA A 113 15.55 -32.12 -34.39
C ALA A 113 16.49 -30.90 -34.58
N GLY A 114 16.67 -30.05 -33.56
CA GLY A 114 17.71 -29.01 -33.55
C GLY A 114 17.36 -27.70 -34.27
N VAL A 115 16.10 -27.50 -34.69
CA VAL A 115 15.65 -26.36 -35.53
C VAL A 115 15.15 -25.15 -34.70
N CYS A 116 15.72 -24.92 -33.51
CA CYS A 116 15.27 -23.86 -32.59
C CYS A 116 16.20 -22.67 -32.43
N CYS A 117 17.28 -22.63 -33.21
CA CYS A 117 18.28 -21.60 -33.05
C CYS A 117 18.55 -20.90 -34.36
N LEU A 118 18.78 -19.60 -34.28
CA LEU A 118 19.40 -18.84 -35.37
C LEU A 118 20.91 -19.03 -35.24
N GLN A 119 21.44 -20.17 -35.69
CA GLN A 119 22.86 -20.23 -36.00
C GLN A 119 23.10 -19.50 -37.33
N ASN A 120 24.09 -18.59 -37.34
CA ASN A 120 24.59 -17.85 -38.49
C ASN A 120 24.68 -18.73 -39.77
N GLY A 121 23.60 -18.79 -40.55
CA GLY A 121 23.55 -19.47 -41.85
C GLY A 121 22.78 -20.79 -41.94
N GLU A 122 22.09 -21.27 -40.91
CA GLU A 122 21.16 -22.42 -41.03
C GLU A 122 19.76 -21.98 -41.52
N THR A 123 18.95 -22.92 -42.02
CA THR A 123 17.69 -22.63 -42.73
C THR A 123 16.67 -22.04 -41.76
N ILE A 124 16.66 -20.72 -41.65
CA ILE A 124 15.62 -19.96 -40.96
C ILE A 124 14.29 -20.30 -41.63
N GLY A 125 13.33 -20.77 -40.84
CA GLY A 125 11.96 -21.02 -41.28
C GLY A 125 11.22 -19.71 -41.56
N TYR A 126 11.78 -18.85 -42.41
CA TYR A 126 11.16 -17.59 -42.80
C TYR A 126 9.81 -17.86 -43.43
N VAL A 127 8.85 -17.06 -43.02
CA VAL A 127 7.47 -17.21 -43.39
C VAL A 127 6.92 -15.84 -43.71
N ASP A 128 5.90 -15.85 -44.55
CA ASP A 128 5.18 -14.63 -44.83
C ASP A 128 4.19 -14.40 -43.68
N GLY A 129 4.07 -13.14 -43.28
CA GLY A 129 3.11 -12.69 -42.29
C GLY A 129 2.54 -11.34 -42.70
N TYR A 130 1.62 -10.85 -41.88
CA TYR A 130 0.92 -9.61 -42.11
C TYR A 130 0.81 -8.83 -40.82
N PHE A 131 0.80 -7.51 -40.91
CA PHE A 131 0.37 -6.65 -39.82
C PHE A 131 -0.70 -5.66 -40.28
N ARG A 132 -1.51 -5.18 -39.34
CA ARG A 132 -2.47 -4.09 -39.55
C ARG A 132 -2.57 -3.21 -38.32
N ILE A 133 -3.05 -1.99 -38.50
CA ILE A 133 -3.35 -1.06 -37.40
C ILE A 133 -4.85 -0.92 -37.29
N LYS A 134 -5.34 -0.99 -36.06
CA LYS A 134 -6.72 -0.67 -35.70
C LYS A 134 -6.78 0.63 -34.89
N ASP A 135 -7.82 1.41 -35.15
CA ASP A 135 -8.10 2.65 -34.43
C ASP A 135 -8.71 2.37 -33.03
N PRO A 136 -8.88 3.40 -32.19
CA PRO A 136 -9.50 3.25 -30.87
C PRO A 136 -10.93 2.70 -30.90
N ASN A 137 -11.63 2.81 -32.04
CA ASN A 137 -12.96 2.25 -32.24
C ASN A 137 -12.93 0.78 -32.73
N GLY A 138 -11.74 0.21 -32.96
CA GLY A 138 -11.54 -1.14 -33.46
C GLY A 138 -11.70 -1.30 -34.98
N ASN A 139 -11.70 -0.22 -35.76
CA ASN A 139 -11.69 -0.30 -37.22
C ASN A 139 -10.27 -0.49 -37.75
N VAL A 140 -10.11 -1.32 -38.79
CA VAL A 140 -8.82 -1.44 -39.49
C VAL A 140 -8.60 -0.17 -40.32
N VAL A 141 -7.52 0.55 -40.03
CA VAL A 141 -7.20 1.83 -40.67
C VAL A 141 -5.91 1.81 -41.49
N PHE A 142 -5.08 0.78 -41.31
CA PHE A 142 -3.88 0.55 -42.10
C PHE A 142 -3.61 -0.94 -42.27
N GLY A 143 -3.32 -1.38 -43.49
CA GLY A 143 -3.06 -2.78 -43.82
C GLY A 143 -4.30 -3.59 -44.25
N PRO A 144 -4.19 -4.93 -44.33
CA PRO A 144 -3.03 -5.73 -43.95
C PRO A 144 -1.82 -5.45 -44.86
N GLN A 145 -0.66 -5.20 -44.27
CA GLN A 145 0.62 -5.07 -44.96
C GLN A 145 1.34 -6.41 -44.96
N LEU A 146 1.86 -6.83 -46.12
CA LEU A 146 2.62 -8.08 -46.24
C LEU A 146 4.04 -7.88 -45.69
N LEU A 147 4.48 -8.81 -44.85
CA LEU A 147 5.85 -8.98 -44.39
C LEU A 147 6.46 -10.21 -45.05
N SER A 148 7.23 -9.99 -46.10
CA SER A 148 7.93 -11.00 -46.91
C SER A 148 9.35 -10.54 -47.23
N ALA A 149 10.17 -11.40 -47.82
CA ALA A 149 11.53 -11.03 -48.23
C ALA A 149 11.58 -9.81 -49.18
N ALA A 150 10.50 -9.52 -49.91
CA ALA A 150 10.43 -8.39 -50.85
C ALA A 150 9.87 -7.10 -50.23
N THR A 151 9.25 -7.17 -49.04
CA THR A 151 8.45 -6.07 -48.48
C THR A 151 8.88 -5.63 -47.10
N VAL A 152 9.71 -6.41 -46.40
CA VAL A 152 10.15 -6.07 -45.04
C VAL A 152 11.10 -4.87 -45.05
N PRO A 153 10.84 -3.84 -44.24
CA PRO A 153 11.69 -2.66 -44.20
C PRO A 153 12.97 -2.87 -43.39
N ILE A 154 12.98 -3.78 -42.41
CA ILE A 154 14.14 -4.07 -41.57
C ILE A 154 14.74 -5.42 -41.94
N SER A 155 16.04 -5.46 -42.18
CA SER A 155 16.80 -6.65 -42.56
C SER A 155 17.97 -6.95 -41.63
N SER A 156 18.28 -6.06 -40.67
CA SER A 156 19.33 -6.26 -39.69
C SER A 156 19.06 -5.51 -38.39
N TRP A 157 19.73 -5.95 -37.31
CA TRP A 157 19.76 -5.25 -36.03
C TRP A 157 20.20 -3.78 -36.16
N ALA A 158 21.21 -3.50 -37.00
CA ALA A 158 21.74 -2.15 -37.17
C ALA A 158 20.71 -1.20 -37.79
N GLU A 159 19.90 -1.69 -38.74
CA GLU A 159 18.81 -0.90 -39.33
C GLU A 159 17.71 -0.62 -38.30
N ALA A 160 17.35 -1.62 -37.48
CA ALA A 160 16.36 -1.48 -36.42
C ALA A 160 16.77 -0.42 -35.39
N VAL A 161 18.01 -0.50 -34.88
CA VAL A 161 18.55 0.46 -33.91
C VAL A 161 18.80 1.84 -34.56
N GLY A 162 19.03 1.88 -35.86
CA GLY A 162 19.12 3.12 -36.63
C GLY A 162 17.80 3.88 -36.74
N GLY A 163 16.65 3.21 -36.55
CA GLY A 163 15.31 3.80 -36.60
C GLY A 163 14.83 4.16 -38.02
N PRO A 164 13.69 4.86 -38.15
CA PRO A 164 13.15 5.28 -39.44
C PRO A 164 14.08 6.27 -40.15
N ASN A 165 14.46 6.00 -41.40
CA ASN A 165 15.27 6.91 -42.23
C ASN A 165 14.62 8.29 -42.39
N GLN A 166 13.28 8.35 -42.31
CA GLN A 166 12.49 9.58 -42.36
C GLN A 166 12.74 10.51 -41.15
N ILE A 167 13.25 9.97 -40.03
CA ILE A 167 13.53 10.70 -38.79
C ILE A 167 15.04 10.77 -38.56
N ALA A 168 15.72 9.62 -38.64
CA ALA A 168 17.12 9.44 -38.26
C ALA A 168 18.12 9.76 -39.38
N GLY A 169 17.65 9.91 -40.62
CA GLY A 169 18.52 9.99 -41.80
C GLY A 169 19.07 8.61 -42.20
N ALA A 170 20.14 8.60 -43.01
CA ALA A 170 20.65 7.36 -43.59
C ALA A 170 21.31 6.44 -42.55
N GLY A 171 21.00 5.14 -42.61
CA GLY A 171 21.61 4.10 -41.76
C GLY A 171 20.59 3.27 -40.97
N GLY A 172 19.32 3.69 -40.96
CA GLY A 172 18.20 2.93 -40.45
C GLY A 172 17.42 2.24 -41.57
N TYR A 173 16.09 2.22 -41.46
CA TYR A 173 15.21 1.54 -42.40
C TYR A 173 14.18 2.48 -43.05
N ASN A 174 13.64 2.09 -44.21
CA ASN A 174 12.57 2.84 -44.87
C ASN A 174 11.21 2.45 -44.27
N ALA A 175 10.71 3.25 -43.33
CA ALA A 175 9.52 2.89 -42.56
C ALA A 175 8.22 2.92 -43.37
N PHE A 176 7.29 2.05 -43.00
CA PHE A 176 5.87 2.30 -43.26
C PHE A 176 5.46 3.54 -42.48
N SER A 177 4.61 4.40 -43.05
CA SER A 177 4.06 5.56 -42.36
C SER A 177 2.54 5.58 -42.42
N TYR A 178 1.92 6.05 -41.33
CA TYR A 178 0.49 6.23 -41.22
C TYR A 178 0.19 7.52 -40.46
N SER A 179 -0.77 8.31 -40.96
CA SER A 179 -1.25 9.53 -40.30
C SER A 179 -2.58 9.23 -39.60
N PRO A 180 -2.60 9.21 -38.25
CA PRO A 180 -3.81 9.01 -37.46
C PRO A 180 -4.90 10.04 -37.78
N ALA A 181 -6.17 9.62 -37.74
CA ALA A 181 -7.31 10.51 -37.97
C ALA A 181 -7.93 11.04 -36.67
N MET A 182 -7.58 10.44 -35.53
CA MET A 182 -8.12 10.78 -34.21
C MET A 182 -7.13 10.43 -33.08
N ALA A 183 -7.31 11.04 -31.92
CA ALA A 183 -6.55 10.74 -30.71
C ALA A 183 -7.03 9.42 -30.07
N GLY A 184 -6.16 8.82 -29.25
CA GLY A 184 -6.41 7.60 -28.49
C GLY A 184 -5.44 6.47 -28.82
N ASP A 185 -5.73 5.30 -28.24
CA ASP A 185 -4.90 4.11 -28.36
C ASP A 185 -5.21 3.33 -29.64
N TYR A 186 -4.30 3.40 -30.60
CA TYR A 186 -4.26 2.49 -31.75
C TYR A 186 -3.56 1.21 -31.32
N TYR A 187 -3.80 0.12 -32.04
CA TYR A 187 -3.07 -1.13 -31.78
C TYR A 187 -2.70 -1.87 -33.05
N VAL A 188 -1.55 -2.55 -32.98
CA VAL A 188 -1.00 -3.36 -34.05
C VAL A 188 -1.40 -4.81 -33.84
N GLU A 189 -1.95 -5.43 -34.88
CA GLU A 189 -2.23 -6.85 -34.91
C GLU A 189 -1.39 -7.52 -36.00
N PHE A 190 -0.96 -8.74 -35.73
CA PHE A 190 -0.16 -9.58 -36.61
C PHE A 190 -0.87 -10.89 -36.92
N SER A 191 -0.65 -11.44 -38.13
CA SER A 191 -1.16 -12.78 -38.49
C SER A 191 -0.39 -13.41 -39.66
N ARG A 192 -0.34 -14.75 -39.71
CA ARG A 192 0.16 -15.48 -40.90
C ARG A 192 -0.75 -15.33 -42.10
N ASN A 193 -2.02 -14.98 -41.86
CA ASN A 193 -3.05 -14.85 -42.86
C ASN A 193 -3.48 -13.38 -42.96
N ALA A 194 -3.70 -12.87 -44.17
CA ALA A 194 -4.00 -11.45 -44.38
C ALA A 194 -5.28 -10.97 -43.66
N ASN A 195 -6.31 -11.82 -43.57
CA ASN A 195 -7.67 -11.42 -43.15
C ASN A 195 -8.28 -12.34 -42.08
N SER A 196 -7.48 -13.17 -41.43
CA SER A 196 -7.92 -14.07 -40.37
C SER A 196 -6.78 -14.27 -39.39
N ASN A 197 -7.04 -14.89 -38.24
CA ASN A 197 -5.95 -15.34 -37.38
C ASN A 197 -5.10 -16.41 -38.11
N GLY A 198 -3.88 -16.61 -37.64
CA GLY A 198 -2.91 -17.55 -38.18
C GLY A 198 -2.40 -18.52 -37.12
N THR A 199 -1.31 -19.21 -37.43
CA THR A 199 -0.48 -19.86 -36.40
C THR A 199 0.43 -18.80 -35.75
N ASP A 200 1.15 -19.22 -34.73
CA ASP A 200 2.24 -18.47 -34.12
C ASP A 200 3.31 -18.05 -35.13
N MET A 201 3.98 -16.94 -34.81
CA MET A 201 5.14 -16.45 -35.55
C MET A 201 6.02 -15.60 -34.65
N TYR A 202 7.25 -15.34 -35.10
CA TYR A 202 8.18 -14.51 -34.35
C TYR A 202 8.72 -13.39 -35.23
N ILE A 203 8.87 -12.19 -34.67
CA ILE A 203 9.42 -11.03 -35.37
C ILE A 203 10.72 -10.63 -34.68
N GLU A 204 11.83 -10.73 -35.40
CA GLU A 204 13.17 -10.60 -34.85
C GLU A 204 13.53 -9.16 -34.55
N TRP A 205 13.58 -8.35 -35.59
CA TRP A 205 13.78 -6.92 -35.46
C TRP A 205 12.48 -6.18 -35.75
N TRP A 206 12.21 -5.18 -34.95
CA TRP A 206 11.06 -4.32 -35.07
C TRP A 206 11.33 -2.95 -34.44
N ASP A 207 10.58 -1.99 -34.92
CA ASP A 207 10.64 -0.60 -34.48
C ASP A 207 9.30 0.08 -34.73
N ILE A 208 8.79 0.77 -33.70
CA ILE A 208 7.60 1.59 -33.79
C ILE A 208 7.93 2.96 -33.22
N THR A 209 7.72 4.00 -34.02
CA THR A 209 7.98 5.38 -33.64
C THR A 209 6.74 6.23 -33.82
N VAL A 210 6.28 6.89 -32.75
CA VAL A 210 5.42 8.06 -32.88
C VAL A 210 6.31 9.28 -33.06
N ALA A 211 5.94 10.16 -33.98
CA ALA A 211 6.74 11.35 -34.26
C ALA A 211 5.84 12.53 -34.66
N THR A 212 6.40 13.75 -34.58
CA THR A 212 5.71 14.93 -35.10
C THR A 212 5.46 14.82 -36.62
N SER A 213 4.39 15.43 -37.09
CA SER A 213 4.01 15.48 -38.50
C SER A 213 4.84 16.53 -39.26
N GLY A 214 5.00 16.37 -40.57
CA GLY A 214 5.68 17.33 -41.44
C GLY A 214 6.98 16.83 -42.08
N ALA A 215 7.75 17.75 -42.65
CA ALA A 215 8.91 17.43 -43.49
C ALA A 215 10.16 16.99 -42.71
N ASN A 216 10.26 17.34 -41.42
CA ASN A 216 11.35 16.95 -40.52
C ASN A 216 10.73 16.40 -39.22
N PRO A 217 10.18 15.17 -39.27
CA PRO A 217 9.55 14.56 -38.10
C PRO A 217 10.56 14.37 -36.97
N ALA A 218 10.13 14.57 -35.73
CA ALA A 218 10.90 14.32 -34.52
C ALA A 218 10.21 13.23 -33.69
N ALA A 219 10.97 12.22 -33.26
CA ALA A 219 10.44 11.13 -32.45
C ALA A 219 9.89 11.63 -31.10
N ILE A 220 8.81 10.98 -30.65
CA ILE A 220 8.15 11.18 -29.37
C ILE A 220 8.14 9.80 -28.69
N ASP A 221 9.00 9.64 -27.70
CA ASP A 221 9.13 8.39 -26.94
C ASP A 221 7.99 8.23 -25.93
N GLY A 222 7.81 7.01 -25.43
CA GLY A 222 6.88 6.73 -24.36
C GLY A 222 5.43 6.68 -24.83
N ARG A 223 5.21 6.30 -26.09
CA ARG A 223 3.91 6.17 -26.76
C ARG A 223 3.59 4.73 -27.14
N VAL A 224 4.58 3.86 -27.19
CA VAL A 224 4.40 2.42 -27.49
C VAL A 224 4.40 1.62 -26.19
N PHE A 225 3.33 0.86 -25.97
CA PHE A 225 3.22 0.03 -24.77
C PHE A 225 2.44 -1.25 -25.02
N SER A 226 2.58 -2.19 -24.09
CA SER A 226 1.65 -3.30 -23.92
C SER A 226 1.46 -3.53 -22.43
N ARG A 227 0.36 -4.16 -22.04
CA ARG A 227 0.21 -4.65 -20.67
C ARG A 227 0.93 -5.99 -20.47
N ASN A 228 1.11 -6.76 -21.54
CA ASN A 228 1.68 -8.10 -21.50
C ASN A 228 2.55 -8.34 -22.74
N TRP A 229 3.82 -7.99 -22.64
CA TRP A 229 4.75 -8.24 -23.73
C TRP A 229 5.14 -9.71 -23.77
N ALA A 230 5.11 -10.34 -24.94
CA ALA A 230 5.59 -11.70 -25.11
C ALA A 230 6.81 -11.74 -26.03
N PHE A 231 7.84 -12.46 -25.58
CA PHE A 231 9.13 -12.53 -26.23
C PHE A 231 9.62 -13.96 -26.38
N PHE A 232 10.64 -14.11 -27.23
CA PHE A 232 11.40 -15.33 -27.40
C PHE A 232 12.89 -14.99 -27.50
N THR A 233 13.71 -15.63 -26.68
CA THR A 233 15.16 -15.56 -26.66
C THR A 233 15.72 -16.80 -27.32
N SER A 234 16.19 -16.68 -28.56
CA SER A 234 16.78 -17.84 -29.26
C SER A 234 18.01 -18.35 -28.50
N PRO A 235 18.19 -19.66 -28.33
CA PRO A 235 19.43 -20.23 -27.79
C PRO A 235 20.65 -19.86 -28.65
N ILE A 236 21.84 -19.77 -28.03
CA ILE A 236 23.15 -19.63 -28.68
C ILE A 236 23.63 -21.00 -29.17
N ASN A 237 23.57 -22.03 -28.30
CA ASN A 237 24.00 -23.39 -28.60
C ASN A 237 22.81 -24.30 -28.89
N CYS A 238 22.80 -24.90 -30.08
CA CYS A 238 21.67 -25.69 -30.60
C CYS A 238 21.81 -27.20 -30.42
N SER A 239 22.96 -27.66 -29.95
CA SER A 239 23.31 -29.07 -29.93
C SER A 239 22.65 -29.79 -28.77
N GLY A 240 21.36 -30.09 -28.91
CA GLY A 240 20.65 -31.19 -28.25
C GLY A 240 20.93 -31.44 -26.77
N GLY A 241 21.06 -30.40 -25.96
CA GLY A 241 21.06 -30.55 -24.50
C GLY A 241 19.79 -31.27 -24.08
N SER A 242 19.90 -32.24 -23.17
CA SER A 242 18.71 -32.95 -22.68
C SER A 242 17.82 -31.94 -21.96
N PHE A 243 16.55 -31.82 -22.38
CA PHE A 243 15.51 -31.12 -21.62
C PHE A 243 15.40 -31.81 -20.27
N GLY A 244 15.82 -31.13 -19.20
CA GLY A 244 15.70 -31.73 -17.89
C GLY A 244 16.52 -31.10 -16.77
N CYS A 245 15.85 -31.13 -15.64
CA CYS A 245 16.22 -30.85 -14.27
C CYS A 245 17.36 -31.69 -13.67
N THR A 246 18.52 -31.77 -14.31
CA THR A 246 19.68 -32.47 -13.73
C THR A 246 20.88 -31.56 -13.59
N ALA A 247 21.66 -31.74 -12.51
CA ALA A 247 22.90 -31.00 -12.25
C ALA A 247 23.93 -31.08 -13.40
N ALA A 248 23.80 -32.04 -14.32
CA ALA A 248 24.66 -32.23 -15.48
C ALA A 248 24.26 -31.38 -16.72
N ASN A 249 23.05 -30.79 -16.74
CA ASN A 249 22.48 -30.07 -17.90
C ASN A 249 21.99 -28.64 -17.56
N GLN A 250 22.51 -28.04 -16.49
CA GLN A 250 22.01 -26.80 -15.89
C GLN A 250 21.98 -25.55 -16.79
N PHE A 251 22.54 -25.56 -18.01
CA PHE A 251 22.43 -24.41 -18.91
C PHE A 251 21.97 -24.77 -20.34
N GLY A 252 21.61 -26.05 -20.57
CA GLY A 252 21.31 -26.67 -21.87
C GLY A 252 21.07 -25.72 -23.06
N LEU A 253 19.81 -25.40 -23.33
CA LEU A 253 19.38 -24.45 -24.38
C LEU A 253 19.07 -23.05 -23.81
N PHE A 254 19.31 -22.82 -22.51
CA PHE A 254 18.94 -21.62 -21.77
C PHE A 254 20.15 -20.71 -21.57
N ASP A 255 20.90 -20.48 -22.64
CA ASP A 255 22.22 -19.85 -22.61
C ASP A 255 22.23 -18.40 -23.08
N ARG A 256 21.08 -17.86 -23.50
CA ARG A 256 20.92 -16.46 -23.89
C ARG A 256 20.17 -15.67 -22.82
N PRO A 257 20.82 -14.71 -22.13
CA PRO A 257 20.12 -13.81 -21.23
C PRO A 257 19.32 -12.75 -22.01
N PHE A 258 18.19 -12.36 -21.43
CA PHE A 258 17.45 -11.16 -21.82
C PHE A 258 18.01 -9.95 -21.07
N ASN A 259 18.40 -8.90 -21.80
CA ASN A 259 19.05 -7.69 -21.27
C ASN A 259 18.24 -6.41 -21.54
N GLY A 260 16.92 -6.53 -21.67
CA GLY A 260 16.06 -5.39 -21.99
C GLY A 260 15.72 -4.50 -20.81
N ILE A 261 15.16 -3.34 -21.12
CA ILE A 261 14.63 -2.38 -20.15
C ILE A 261 13.14 -2.15 -20.36
N PHE A 262 12.43 -1.87 -19.26
CA PHE A 262 11.04 -1.48 -19.28
C PHE A 262 10.74 -0.34 -18.32
N TYR A 263 9.66 0.38 -18.57
CA TYR A 263 9.10 1.39 -17.69
C TYR A 263 7.66 1.03 -17.38
N VAL A 264 7.39 0.70 -16.12
CA VAL A 264 6.05 0.35 -15.64
C VAL A 264 5.35 1.63 -15.19
N TYR A 265 4.14 1.89 -15.68
CA TYR A 265 3.32 3.02 -15.23
C TYR A 265 2.15 2.56 -14.35
N SER A 266 2.17 2.91 -13.07
CA SER A 266 0.98 2.73 -12.21
C SER A 266 -0.05 3.80 -12.56
N THR A 267 -1.17 3.39 -13.15
CA THR A 267 -2.28 4.31 -13.48
C THR A 267 -3.01 4.82 -12.24
N THR A 268 -2.91 4.10 -11.11
CA THR A 268 -3.55 4.47 -9.84
C THR A 268 -2.74 5.56 -9.13
N ASP A 269 -1.42 5.39 -9.07
CA ASP A 269 -0.54 6.29 -8.33
C ASP A 269 0.15 7.34 -9.22
N SER A 270 0.05 7.16 -10.54
CA SER A 270 0.80 7.92 -11.55
C SER A 270 2.32 7.82 -11.33
N LEU A 271 2.80 6.66 -10.90
CA LEU A 271 4.22 6.37 -10.66
C LEU A 271 4.85 5.68 -11.87
N VAL A 272 6.11 5.99 -12.16
CA VAL A 272 6.90 5.30 -13.17
C VAL A 272 8.14 4.69 -12.55
N THR A 273 8.31 3.39 -12.76
CA THR A 273 9.49 2.65 -12.34
C THR A 273 10.18 2.04 -13.55
N LYS A 274 11.46 2.36 -13.72
CA LYS A 274 12.34 1.69 -14.68
C LYS A 274 12.76 0.34 -14.10
N VAL A 275 12.62 -0.73 -14.87
CA VAL A 275 13.11 -2.08 -14.57
C VAL A 275 14.16 -2.44 -15.60
N ASP A 276 15.32 -2.89 -15.14
CA ASP A 276 16.52 -3.10 -15.95
C ASP A 276 17.05 -4.52 -15.75
N PHE A 277 16.94 -5.34 -16.81
CA PHE A 277 17.41 -6.73 -16.83
C PHE A 277 18.85 -6.87 -17.33
N ASN A 278 19.53 -5.78 -17.67
CA ASN A 278 20.89 -5.84 -18.19
C ASN A 278 21.85 -6.46 -17.15
N GLY A 279 22.39 -7.64 -17.46
CA GLY A 279 23.25 -8.40 -16.55
C GLY A 279 22.52 -9.16 -15.44
N ALA A 280 21.17 -9.21 -15.48
CA ALA A 280 20.37 -9.94 -14.50
C ALA A 280 20.56 -11.47 -14.57
N GLY A 281 21.09 -11.96 -15.69
CA GLY A 281 21.17 -13.39 -15.96
C GLY A 281 19.79 -14.03 -16.07
N PHE A 282 18.80 -13.26 -16.52
CA PHE A 282 17.44 -13.72 -16.76
C PHE A 282 17.41 -14.50 -18.08
N GLN A 283 17.25 -15.82 -18.03
CA GLN A 283 17.39 -16.70 -19.20
C GLN A 283 16.13 -17.56 -19.42
N PRO A 284 14.99 -16.95 -19.77
CA PRO A 284 13.86 -17.69 -20.33
C PRO A 284 14.17 -18.13 -21.77
N VAL A 285 13.34 -19.01 -22.35
CA VAL A 285 13.28 -19.22 -23.81
C VAL A 285 12.11 -18.49 -24.45
N ALA A 286 10.90 -18.77 -23.97
CA ALA A 286 9.69 -18.10 -24.37
C ALA A 286 9.02 -17.62 -23.09
N PHE A 287 8.61 -16.35 -23.07
CA PHE A 287 8.17 -15.75 -21.82
C PHE A 287 7.31 -14.53 -22.11
N ASN A 288 6.62 -14.10 -21.06
CA ASN A 288 5.99 -12.80 -21.03
C ASN A 288 6.50 -11.95 -19.88
N ILE A 289 6.43 -10.64 -20.06
CA ILE A 289 6.69 -9.65 -19.03
C ILE A 289 5.46 -8.78 -18.90
N PHE A 290 4.89 -8.80 -17.70
CA PHE A 290 3.78 -7.95 -17.29
C PHE A 290 3.93 -7.64 -15.81
N PHE A 291 3.20 -6.61 -15.36
CA PHE A 291 3.17 -6.22 -13.96
C PHE A 291 1.74 -6.05 -13.47
N ASN A 292 1.53 -6.32 -12.19
CA ASN A 292 0.29 -6.05 -11.48
C ASN A 292 0.51 -5.67 -10.02
N ASP A 293 -0.59 -5.47 -9.30
CA ASP A 293 -0.63 -4.95 -7.93
C ASP A 293 -1.03 -6.01 -6.88
N THR A 294 -1.03 -7.29 -7.27
CA THR A 294 -1.58 -8.39 -6.46
C THR A 294 -0.67 -9.62 -6.41
N GLY A 295 0.13 -9.86 -7.45
CA GLY A 295 1.03 -11.00 -7.57
C GLY A 295 0.50 -12.09 -8.48
N THR A 296 0.57 -13.33 -8.00
CA THR A 296 0.12 -14.53 -8.69
C THR A 296 -1.37 -14.80 -8.46
N GLY A 297 -1.92 -14.31 -7.35
CA GLY A 297 -3.33 -14.39 -6.96
C GLY A 297 -4.06 -13.04 -6.98
N ASN A 298 -5.34 -13.05 -6.66
CA ASN A 298 -6.19 -11.87 -6.47
C ASN A 298 -7.42 -12.21 -5.60
N THR A 299 -7.16 -12.90 -4.48
CA THR A 299 -8.17 -13.31 -3.50
C THR A 299 -8.49 -12.21 -2.50
N GLY A 300 -7.64 -11.18 -2.41
CA GLY A 300 -7.72 -10.09 -1.43
C GLY A 300 -6.84 -10.32 -0.19
N ASP A 301 -6.29 -11.52 -0.03
CA ASP A 301 -5.24 -11.80 0.96
C ASP A 301 -3.88 -11.51 0.33
N VAL A 302 -3.36 -10.31 0.59
CA VAL A 302 -2.08 -9.82 0.04
C VAL A 302 -0.92 -10.78 0.36
N VAL A 303 -0.94 -11.45 1.52
CA VAL A 303 0.15 -12.36 1.92
C VAL A 303 0.13 -13.64 1.09
N GLN A 304 -1.05 -14.16 0.73
CA GLN A 304 -1.16 -15.34 -0.14
C GLN A 304 -1.02 -14.99 -1.63
N ASP A 305 -1.61 -13.88 -2.06
CA ASP A 305 -1.67 -13.49 -3.48
C ASP A 305 -0.29 -13.19 -4.07
N ARG A 306 0.68 -12.80 -3.23
CA ARG A 306 2.06 -12.50 -3.66
C ARG A 306 3.00 -13.71 -3.74
N LYS A 307 2.60 -14.89 -3.27
CA LYS A 307 3.49 -16.05 -3.26
C LYS A 307 3.74 -16.58 -4.67
N SER A 308 4.95 -17.07 -4.93
CA SER A 308 5.22 -17.88 -6.12
C SER A 308 4.36 -19.14 -6.11
N LEU A 309 4.07 -19.69 -7.29
CA LEU A 309 3.21 -20.85 -7.46
C LEU A 309 3.90 -21.94 -8.28
N GLU A 310 3.90 -23.16 -7.75
CA GLU A 310 4.49 -24.33 -8.38
C GLU A 310 3.53 -24.94 -9.41
N GLY A 311 4.03 -25.22 -10.63
CA GLY A 311 3.30 -25.94 -11.67
C GLY A 311 2.12 -25.19 -12.29
N VAL A 312 2.03 -23.87 -12.10
CA VAL A 312 0.89 -23.04 -12.50
C VAL A 312 1.36 -21.82 -13.28
N LEU A 313 0.71 -21.55 -14.41
CA LEU A 313 0.76 -20.26 -15.10
C LEU A 313 -0.23 -19.30 -14.41
N ALA A 314 0.30 -18.30 -13.71
CA ALA A 314 -0.50 -17.41 -12.86
C ALA A 314 -0.19 -15.93 -13.08
N GLY A 315 -1.11 -15.08 -12.61
CA GLY A 315 -1.03 -13.63 -12.74
C GLY A 315 -1.93 -13.06 -13.83
N THR A 316 -2.22 -11.76 -13.72
CA THR A 316 -2.98 -10.99 -14.71
C THR A 316 -2.22 -9.71 -15.02
N ALA A 317 -2.09 -9.37 -16.29
CA ALA A 317 -1.45 -8.12 -16.71
C ALA A 317 -2.33 -6.92 -16.37
N LEU A 318 -1.78 -5.94 -15.64
CA LEU A 318 -2.51 -4.74 -15.23
C LEU A 318 -1.89 -3.47 -15.81
N TYR A 319 -0.60 -3.25 -15.59
CA TYR A 319 0.02 -1.96 -15.86
C TYR A 319 0.48 -1.81 -17.32
N PRO A 320 0.32 -0.63 -17.94
CA PRO A 320 1.02 -0.28 -19.17
C PRO A 320 2.54 -0.38 -18.97
N LEU A 321 3.19 -1.16 -19.84
CA LEU A 321 4.64 -1.36 -19.86
C LEU A 321 5.23 -0.75 -21.13
N PHE A 322 6.08 0.24 -20.96
CA PHE A 322 6.76 0.97 -22.04
C PHE A 322 8.20 0.50 -22.18
N LEU A 323 8.80 0.77 -23.34
CA LEU A 323 10.23 0.53 -23.56
C LEU A 323 11.09 1.75 -23.22
N ASN A 324 10.49 2.95 -23.23
CA ASN A 324 11.11 4.20 -22.79
C ASN A 324 10.28 4.83 -21.66
N ASP A 325 10.80 5.88 -21.03
CA ASP A 325 10.02 6.65 -20.04
C ASP A 325 8.74 7.18 -20.72
N PRO A 326 7.53 6.82 -20.24
CA PRO A 326 6.28 7.20 -20.89
C PRO A 326 6.17 8.72 -21.08
N ASP A 327 5.54 9.20 -22.15
CA ASP A 327 5.42 10.65 -22.39
C ASP A 327 4.71 11.32 -21.20
N GLN A 328 5.39 12.24 -20.51
CA GLN A 328 4.87 12.87 -19.30
C GLN A 328 3.61 13.72 -19.54
N ASN A 329 3.38 14.19 -20.77
CA ASN A 329 2.17 14.95 -21.08
C ASN A 329 0.93 14.04 -21.16
N VAL A 330 1.11 12.77 -21.51
CA VAL A 330 0.05 11.76 -21.62
C VAL A 330 -0.08 10.98 -20.32
N TYR A 331 1.06 10.58 -19.75
CA TYR A 331 1.20 9.79 -18.53
C TYR A 331 1.85 10.65 -17.45
N PRO A 332 1.07 11.47 -16.73
CA PRO A 332 1.61 12.43 -15.77
C PRO A 332 2.29 11.74 -14.60
N SER A 333 3.16 12.50 -13.92
CA SER A 333 3.78 12.09 -12.66
C SER A 333 2.85 12.38 -11.49
N GLY A 334 2.69 11.39 -10.61
CA GLY A 334 1.95 11.51 -9.35
C GLY A 334 2.75 12.15 -8.22
N THR A 335 2.22 12.00 -7.01
CA THR A 335 2.83 12.50 -5.76
C THR A 335 2.98 11.34 -4.78
N ILE A 336 4.14 11.27 -4.13
CA ILE A 336 4.40 10.30 -3.05
C ILE A 336 3.63 10.72 -1.79
N GLY A 337 2.86 9.79 -1.23
CA GLY A 337 2.26 9.89 0.10
C GLY A 337 3.25 9.50 1.20
N THR A 338 2.84 9.77 2.42
CA THR A 338 3.60 9.53 3.66
C THR A 338 2.62 9.24 4.81
N TYR A 339 3.14 8.75 5.93
CA TYR A 339 2.38 8.65 7.18
C TYR A 339 1.90 10.04 7.64
N SER A 340 0.72 10.08 8.25
CA SER A 340 0.17 11.25 8.93
C SER A 340 0.05 10.93 10.42
N GLY A 341 1.14 11.19 11.15
CA GLY A 341 1.32 10.72 12.54
C GLY A 341 2.08 9.40 12.61
N ASP A 342 2.53 9.01 13.80
CA ASP A 342 3.19 7.71 13.98
C ASP A 342 2.14 6.60 14.20
N PRO A 343 2.32 5.42 13.58
CA PRO A 343 1.42 4.29 13.83
C PRO A 343 1.58 3.77 15.26
N PHE A 344 0.54 3.13 15.79
CA PHE A 344 0.49 2.64 17.17
C PHE A 344 -0.39 1.39 17.29
N VAL A 345 -0.31 0.71 18.44
CA VAL A 345 -1.10 -0.49 18.73
C VAL A 345 -1.95 -0.30 19.96
N VAL A 346 -3.22 -0.72 19.87
CA VAL A 346 -4.21 -0.63 20.94
C VAL A 346 -4.58 -2.02 21.43
N SER A 347 -4.62 -2.22 22.76
CA SER A 347 -5.13 -3.40 23.44
C SER A 347 -5.54 -3.04 24.87
N CYS A 348 -6.74 -3.45 25.28
CA CYS A 348 -7.27 -3.24 26.63
C CYS A 348 -7.37 -4.53 27.46
N ASP A 349 -7.25 -5.70 26.83
CA ASP A 349 -7.23 -7.00 27.49
C ASP A 349 -5.81 -7.59 27.63
N GLY A 350 -4.82 -6.97 26.96
CA GLY A 350 -3.44 -7.45 26.84
C GLY A 350 -3.28 -8.71 25.98
N GLN A 351 -4.36 -9.22 25.39
CA GLN A 351 -4.41 -10.50 24.69
C GLN A 351 -4.82 -10.37 23.23
N SER A 352 -5.51 -9.31 22.83
CA SER A 352 -5.86 -9.03 21.44
C SER A 352 -5.72 -7.54 21.17
N GLY A 353 -5.49 -7.16 19.92
CA GLY A 353 -5.19 -5.76 19.64
C GLY A 353 -5.43 -5.31 18.21
N GLN A 354 -5.33 -4.01 18.03
CA GLN A 354 -5.47 -3.35 16.73
C GLN A 354 -4.31 -2.40 16.49
N PHE A 355 -3.68 -2.55 15.34
CA PHE A 355 -2.61 -1.68 14.87
C PHE A 355 -3.21 -0.58 14.00
N PHE A 356 -3.02 0.67 14.39
CA PHE A 356 -3.54 1.84 13.68
C PHE A 356 -2.46 2.48 12.83
N VAL A 357 -2.82 2.79 11.59
CA VAL A 357 -1.97 3.48 10.63
C VAL A 357 -2.77 4.54 9.89
N THR A 358 -2.18 5.71 9.70
CA THR A 358 -2.81 6.83 9.00
C THR A 358 -1.89 7.35 7.92
N VAL A 359 -2.36 7.43 6.67
CA VAL A 359 -1.56 7.77 5.50
C VAL A 359 -2.23 8.84 4.63
N THR A 360 -1.42 9.64 3.94
CA THR A 360 -1.91 10.78 3.15
C THR A 360 -2.40 10.42 1.75
N LYS A 361 -2.13 9.21 1.28
CA LYS A 361 -2.53 8.68 -0.03
C LYS A 361 -2.87 7.19 0.06
N PRO A 362 -3.60 6.64 -0.92
CA PRO A 362 -3.78 5.20 -1.04
C PRO A 362 -2.44 4.49 -1.26
N GLY A 363 -2.38 3.21 -0.90
CA GLY A 363 -1.18 2.39 -0.99
C GLY A 363 -1.36 1.06 -0.28
N GLN A 364 -0.25 0.47 0.16
CA GLN A 364 -0.24 -0.76 0.94
C GLN A 364 0.53 -0.56 2.25
N VAL A 365 0.11 -1.24 3.30
CA VAL A 365 0.80 -1.29 4.59
C VAL A 365 1.09 -2.74 4.94
N ASP A 366 2.38 -3.05 5.07
CA ASP A 366 2.86 -4.31 5.64
C ASP A 366 3.23 -4.07 7.10
N LEU A 367 2.77 -4.96 7.97
CA LEU A 367 3.04 -4.99 9.39
C LEU A 367 3.81 -6.29 9.70
N LEU A 368 5.06 -6.13 10.14
CA LEU A 368 5.83 -7.18 10.81
C LEU A 368 5.67 -7.02 12.31
N ILE A 369 5.24 -8.08 12.99
CA ILE A 369 5.34 -8.23 14.44
C ILE A 369 6.49 -9.20 14.67
N ASP A 370 7.61 -8.66 15.15
CA ASP A 370 8.86 -9.38 15.33
C ASP A 370 8.95 -9.83 16.78
N LEU A 371 8.75 -11.12 16.98
CA LEU A 371 8.75 -11.79 18.28
C LEU A 371 9.95 -12.73 18.40
N ASN A 372 10.62 -13.03 17.29
CA ASN A 372 11.83 -13.83 17.21
C ASN A 372 13.00 -13.02 16.63
N GLN A 373 13.98 -12.76 17.49
CA GLN A 373 15.14 -11.92 17.17
C GLN A 373 16.33 -12.72 16.65
N ALA A 374 16.14 -13.92 16.07
CA ALA A 374 17.25 -14.81 15.71
C ALA A 374 18.13 -14.22 14.61
N SER A 375 17.52 -13.59 13.60
CA SER A 375 18.23 -12.86 12.55
C SER A 375 18.54 -11.39 12.92
N GLY A 376 17.93 -10.87 13.98
CA GLY A 376 18.10 -9.50 14.49
C GLY A 376 16.78 -8.71 14.48
N PRO A 377 16.78 -7.47 15.01
CA PRO A 377 15.54 -6.71 15.19
C PRO A 377 14.96 -6.20 13.88
N PHE A 378 13.63 -6.26 13.82
CA PHE A 378 12.76 -5.93 12.71
C PHE A 378 13.05 -6.72 11.45
N LEU A 379 13.40 -8.01 11.62
CA LEU A 379 13.61 -8.96 10.54
C LEU A 379 12.68 -10.15 10.73
N TYR A 380 12.04 -10.59 9.66
CA TYR A 380 11.18 -11.76 9.61
C TYR A 380 11.99 -13.04 9.55
N ASP A 381 11.82 -13.90 10.54
CA ASP A 381 12.35 -15.26 10.59
C ASP A 381 11.26 -16.28 10.16
N PRO A 382 11.36 -16.90 8.98
CA PRO A 382 10.31 -17.80 8.50
C PRO A 382 10.09 -19.02 9.42
N GLY A 383 8.82 -19.25 9.80
CA GLY A 383 8.42 -20.41 10.61
C GLY A 383 8.69 -20.28 12.11
N THR A 384 8.86 -19.06 12.62
CA THR A 384 9.05 -18.73 14.04
C THR A 384 7.80 -18.08 14.65
N GLU A 385 7.96 -17.45 15.81
CA GLU A 385 6.95 -16.59 16.46
C GLU A 385 6.55 -15.36 15.63
N ASP A 386 7.30 -14.98 14.59
CA ASP A 386 7.03 -13.77 13.81
C ASP A 386 5.75 -13.83 12.99
N ILE A 387 5.14 -12.65 12.79
CA ILE A 387 3.88 -12.51 12.07
C ILE A 387 4.02 -11.41 11.03
N ILE A 388 3.49 -11.68 9.83
CA ILE A 388 3.29 -10.66 8.82
C ILE A 388 1.80 -10.52 8.49
N LYS A 389 1.34 -9.28 8.52
CA LYS A 389 0.05 -8.85 7.98
C LYS A 389 0.31 -7.85 6.87
N ALA A 390 -0.54 -7.83 5.86
CA ALA A 390 -0.48 -6.84 4.80
C ALA A 390 -1.89 -6.42 4.41
N ILE A 391 -2.12 -5.11 4.27
CA ILE A 391 -3.42 -4.54 3.89
C ILE A 391 -3.25 -3.51 2.78
N LYS A 392 -4.24 -3.42 1.90
CA LYS A 392 -4.39 -2.28 0.99
C LYS A 392 -5.15 -1.16 1.68
N VAL A 393 -4.64 0.07 1.57
CA VAL A 393 -5.28 1.29 2.05
C VAL A 393 -5.96 1.97 0.87
N GLU A 394 -7.24 1.69 0.68
CA GLU A 394 -8.06 2.23 -0.40
C GLU A 394 -9.14 3.18 0.11
N PRO A 395 -9.41 4.34 -0.50
CA PRO A 395 -10.44 5.28 -0.03
C PRO A 395 -11.82 4.62 0.05
N GLN A 396 -12.50 4.77 1.20
CA GLN A 396 -13.89 4.38 1.33
C GLN A 396 -14.82 5.40 0.63
N PRO A 397 -16.05 5.03 0.25
CA PRO A 397 -16.97 5.95 -0.40
C PRO A 397 -17.21 7.24 0.41
N GLY A 398 -16.75 8.38 -0.12
CA GLY A 398 -16.87 9.69 0.54
C GLY A 398 -15.73 10.03 1.52
N GLU A 399 -14.79 9.12 1.75
CA GLU A 399 -13.62 9.36 2.60
C GLU A 399 -12.62 10.29 1.88
N VAL A 400 -12.08 11.26 2.63
CA VAL A 400 -11.04 12.18 2.16
C VAL A 400 -9.75 11.91 2.95
N PRO A 401 -8.56 12.10 2.35
CA PRO A 401 -7.30 11.88 3.06
C PRO A 401 -7.14 12.86 4.25
N PRO A 402 -6.41 12.47 5.31
CA PRO A 402 -5.67 11.21 5.43
C PRO A 402 -6.55 10.00 5.73
N TYR A 403 -6.13 8.82 5.28
CA TYR A 403 -6.84 7.55 5.40
C TYR A 403 -6.32 6.76 6.60
N THR A 404 -7.20 6.42 7.53
CA THR A 404 -6.86 5.65 8.75
C THR A 404 -7.34 4.21 8.62
N ARG A 405 -6.48 3.23 8.89
CA ARG A 405 -6.84 1.81 8.91
C ARG A 405 -6.42 1.16 10.22
N ALA A 406 -7.23 0.21 10.66
CA ALA A 406 -6.94 -0.68 11.78
C ALA A 406 -6.63 -2.09 11.23
N ILE A 407 -5.50 -2.67 11.67
CA ILE A 407 -5.11 -4.05 11.37
C ILE A 407 -5.36 -4.85 12.65
N ALA A 408 -6.38 -5.70 12.62
CA ALA A 408 -6.71 -6.55 13.76
C ALA A 408 -5.68 -7.68 13.94
N TRP A 409 -5.37 -7.97 15.20
CA TRP A 409 -4.54 -9.08 15.62
C TRP A 409 -5.21 -9.82 16.78
N ASP A 410 -5.26 -11.14 16.67
CA ASP A 410 -5.76 -12.05 17.70
C ASP A 410 -4.80 -12.24 18.88
N GLY A 411 -3.62 -11.61 18.83
CA GLY A 411 -2.57 -11.67 19.85
C GLY A 411 -1.85 -13.01 19.93
N LEU A 412 -2.02 -13.87 18.92
CA LEU A 412 -1.27 -15.12 18.80
C LEU A 412 -0.01 -14.91 17.96
N ASP A 413 1.11 -15.50 18.38
CA ASP A 413 2.37 -15.56 17.63
C ASP A 413 2.27 -16.49 16.40
N GLY A 414 3.31 -16.50 15.56
CA GLY A 414 3.42 -17.37 14.38
C GLY A 414 3.38 -18.88 14.67
N LEU A 415 3.57 -19.28 15.94
CA LEU A 415 3.47 -20.66 16.43
C LEU A 415 2.14 -20.96 17.13
N GLY A 416 1.25 -19.96 17.27
CA GLY A 416 -0.06 -20.05 17.90
C GLY A 416 -0.08 -19.87 19.42
N ASN A 417 1.00 -19.36 20.04
CA ASN A 417 1.01 -19.03 21.47
C ASN A 417 0.53 -17.60 21.72
N GLN A 418 -0.04 -17.37 22.91
CA GLN A 418 -0.49 -16.05 23.33
C GLN A 418 0.69 -15.10 23.60
N VAL A 419 0.61 -13.89 23.05
CA VAL A 419 1.53 -12.78 23.32
C VAL A 419 0.93 -11.83 24.35
N ASP A 420 1.76 -11.30 25.25
CA ASP A 420 1.39 -10.27 26.23
C ASP A 420 1.63 -8.88 25.63
N LEU A 421 0.57 -8.25 25.16
CA LEU A 421 0.61 -6.95 24.48
C LEU A 421 0.90 -5.79 25.45
N LEU A 422 0.85 -6.01 26.77
CA LEU A 422 1.16 -4.99 27.79
C LEU A 422 2.65 -4.97 28.16
N THR A 423 3.46 -5.77 27.48
CA THR A 423 4.92 -5.69 27.52
C THR A 423 5.44 -5.11 26.21
N PRO A 424 6.54 -4.33 26.19
CA PRO A 424 7.10 -3.83 24.94
C PRO A 424 7.56 -4.96 24.03
N PHE A 425 7.17 -4.91 22.76
CA PHE A 425 7.59 -5.82 21.70
C PHE A 425 7.95 -5.05 20.43
N ASP A 426 8.70 -5.68 19.54
CA ASP A 426 9.18 -5.08 18.30
C ASP A 426 8.15 -5.25 17.18
N PHE A 427 7.81 -4.16 16.51
CA PHE A 427 7.00 -4.20 15.30
C PHE A 427 7.44 -3.14 14.30
N GLN A 428 7.20 -3.42 13.02
CA GLN A 428 7.53 -2.54 11.92
C GLN A 428 6.33 -2.38 10.99
N PHE A 429 6.02 -1.13 10.66
CA PHE A 429 5.14 -0.78 9.56
C PHE A 429 5.97 -0.37 8.34
N ILE A 430 5.58 -0.87 7.17
CA ILE A 430 6.12 -0.47 5.88
C ILE A 430 4.95 0.05 5.04
N TYR A 431 4.91 1.36 4.81
CA TYR A 431 3.92 1.99 3.93
C TYR A 431 4.53 2.14 2.56
N THR A 432 3.79 1.70 1.54
CA THR A 432 4.27 1.62 0.17
C THR A 432 3.24 2.13 -0.82
N GLN A 433 3.72 2.60 -1.97
CA GLN A 433 2.88 2.96 -3.11
C GLN A 433 3.47 2.42 -4.42
N GLY A 434 2.61 2.22 -5.41
CA GLY A 434 2.99 1.56 -6.65
C GLY A 434 3.51 0.16 -6.38
N ALA A 435 2.63 -0.73 -5.91
CA ALA A 435 2.97 -2.15 -5.79
C ALA A 435 3.18 -2.74 -7.18
N PHE A 436 4.39 -3.20 -7.46
CA PHE A 436 4.77 -3.80 -8.74
C PHE A 436 5.20 -5.23 -8.51
N HIS A 437 4.30 -6.16 -8.78
CA HIS A 437 4.61 -7.58 -8.86
C HIS A 437 5.01 -7.96 -10.28
N LEU A 438 6.03 -8.78 -10.39
CA LEU A 438 6.54 -9.40 -11.60
C LEU A 438 6.41 -10.92 -11.47
N PRO A 439 5.23 -11.49 -11.76
CA PRO A 439 5.08 -12.92 -11.95
C PRO A 439 5.73 -13.29 -13.28
N VAL A 440 6.71 -14.19 -13.24
CA VAL A 440 7.32 -14.75 -14.46
C VAL A 440 7.06 -16.25 -14.47
N TYR A 441 6.39 -16.70 -15.52
CA TYR A 441 6.13 -18.11 -15.77
C TYR A 441 7.23 -18.72 -16.64
N ASP A 442 7.69 -19.91 -16.25
CA ASP A 442 8.58 -20.74 -17.08
C ASP A 442 9.91 -20.04 -17.42
N ALA A 443 10.54 -19.44 -16.40
CA ALA A 443 11.83 -18.77 -16.53
C ALA A 443 12.93 -19.55 -15.81
N GLU A 444 13.76 -20.23 -16.58
CA GLU A 444 14.65 -21.25 -16.05
C GLU A 444 15.76 -20.70 -15.16
N PHE A 445 16.24 -19.48 -15.41
CA PHE A 445 17.31 -18.86 -14.62
C PHE A 445 17.11 -17.37 -14.38
N MET A 446 17.53 -16.94 -13.20
CA MET A 446 17.84 -15.55 -12.85
C MET A 446 19.11 -15.54 -12.00
N THR A 447 20.28 -15.50 -12.65
CA THR A 447 21.53 -15.80 -11.95
C THR A 447 22.08 -14.65 -11.09
N THR A 448 21.64 -13.41 -11.37
CA THR A 448 22.13 -12.20 -10.71
C THR A 448 20.99 -11.38 -10.08
N GLY A 449 19.81 -11.39 -10.69
CA GLY A 449 18.67 -10.54 -10.29
C GLY A 449 18.63 -9.24 -11.10
N PHE A 450 17.44 -8.69 -11.29
CA PHE A 450 17.26 -7.41 -12.00
C PHE A 450 17.43 -6.22 -11.06
N THR A 451 17.56 -5.03 -11.65
CA THR A 451 17.56 -3.77 -10.90
C THR A 451 16.37 -2.91 -11.29
N PHE A 452 15.98 -1.98 -10.43
CA PHE A 452 14.89 -1.06 -10.72
C PHE A 452 15.16 0.31 -10.09
N GLN A 453 14.45 1.32 -10.61
CA GLN A 453 14.53 2.69 -10.11
C GLN A 453 13.21 3.41 -10.37
N THR A 454 12.62 3.99 -9.33
CA THR A 454 11.52 4.96 -9.49
C THR A 454 12.05 6.21 -10.18
N VAL A 455 11.55 6.48 -11.38
CA VAL A 455 11.95 7.66 -12.17
C VAL A 455 10.94 8.79 -12.05
N ARG A 456 9.66 8.49 -11.77
CA ARG A 456 8.63 9.53 -11.55
C ARG A 456 7.64 9.19 -10.42
N PRO A 457 7.35 10.14 -9.51
CA PRO A 457 8.15 11.33 -9.25
C PRO A 457 9.55 10.91 -8.78
N ILE A 458 10.55 11.74 -9.03
CA ILE A 458 11.91 11.47 -8.59
C ILE A 458 11.90 11.40 -7.05
N PRO A 459 12.30 10.27 -6.44
CA PRO A 459 12.36 10.17 -4.99
C PRO A 459 13.27 11.27 -4.41
N PRO A 460 12.93 11.86 -3.25
CA PRO A 460 13.81 12.84 -2.63
C PRO A 460 15.18 12.20 -2.31
N PRO A 461 16.28 12.99 -2.28
CA PRO A 461 17.64 12.43 -2.12
C PRO A 461 17.87 11.61 -0.84
N ASN A 462 17.02 11.78 0.16
CA ASN A 462 17.04 11.10 1.45
C ASN A 462 15.92 10.06 1.60
N ALA A 463 15.22 9.70 0.51
CA ALA A 463 14.28 8.59 0.53
C ALA A 463 15.01 7.30 0.89
N ASN A 464 14.33 6.42 1.63
CA ASN A 464 14.83 5.08 1.85
C ASN A 464 14.95 4.37 0.50
N PRO A 465 16.00 3.53 0.30
CA PRO A 465 16.06 2.67 -0.87
C PRO A 465 14.86 1.73 -0.85
N VAL A 466 14.21 1.56 -2.00
CA VAL A 466 13.15 0.57 -2.15
C VAL A 466 13.80 -0.80 -2.34
N ASN A 467 13.26 -1.81 -1.67
CA ASN A 467 13.77 -3.17 -1.71
C ASN A 467 12.99 -4.05 -2.71
N ILE A 468 13.61 -5.18 -3.06
CA ILE A 468 12.96 -6.33 -3.71
C ILE A 468 12.52 -7.31 -2.62
N TYR A 469 11.38 -7.94 -2.84
CA TYR A 469 10.76 -8.93 -1.97
C TYR A 469 10.29 -10.13 -2.79
N TYR A 470 10.24 -11.30 -2.13
CA TYR A 470 9.77 -12.54 -2.74
C TYR A 470 9.37 -13.56 -1.66
N ASP A 471 8.47 -14.47 -2.03
CA ASP A 471 8.05 -15.60 -1.21
C ASP A 471 7.83 -16.82 -2.10
N ASP A 472 8.87 -17.65 -2.17
CA ASP A 472 8.92 -18.91 -2.88
C ASP A 472 8.68 -20.11 -1.96
N SER A 473 8.04 -19.91 -0.81
CA SER A 473 7.75 -21.01 0.14
C SER A 473 6.93 -22.15 -0.48
N ASN A 474 6.19 -21.87 -1.55
CA ASN A 474 5.42 -22.87 -2.31
C ASN A 474 6.25 -23.61 -3.37
N ILE A 475 7.46 -23.16 -3.72
CA ILE A 475 8.31 -23.81 -4.72
C ILE A 475 9.09 -24.92 -4.04
N SER A 476 8.91 -26.18 -4.45
CA SER A 476 9.58 -27.31 -3.81
C SER A 476 11.07 -27.39 -4.17
N ASP A 477 11.43 -27.04 -5.40
CA ASP A 477 12.81 -27.07 -5.91
C ASP A 477 13.74 -26.08 -5.18
N ASP A 478 15.01 -26.45 -5.02
CA ASP A 478 16.05 -25.59 -4.43
C ASP A 478 16.64 -24.65 -5.50
N ASN A 479 17.01 -23.42 -5.15
CA ASN A 479 17.57 -22.44 -6.08
C ASN A 479 19.06 -22.70 -6.45
N PHE A 480 19.72 -23.68 -5.81
CA PHE A 480 21.11 -24.11 -6.00
C PHE A 480 22.20 -23.05 -5.79
N ASN A 481 21.84 -21.87 -5.28
CA ASN A 481 22.80 -20.80 -4.98
C ASN A 481 22.79 -20.39 -3.49
N GLY A 482 21.89 -20.97 -2.68
CA GLY A 482 21.80 -20.71 -1.25
C GLY A 482 21.10 -19.40 -0.90
N SER A 483 20.48 -18.72 -1.86
CA SER A 483 19.58 -17.61 -1.56
C SER A 483 18.41 -18.12 -0.68
N PRO A 484 17.86 -17.30 0.21
CA PRO A 484 16.65 -17.70 0.92
C PRO A 484 15.50 -17.89 -0.08
N LYS A 485 14.49 -18.69 0.28
CA LYS A 485 13.24 -18.81 -0.49
C LYS A 485 12.23 -17.73 -0.12
N VAL A 486 12.34 -17.15 1.07
CA VAL A 486 11.40 -16.16 1.60
C VAL A 486 12.22 -14.97 2.07
N LEU A 487 11.89 -13.78 1.59
CA LEU A 487 12.53 -12.55 2.02
C LEU A 487 11.50 -11.41 2.07
N LEU A 488 10.79 -11.33 3.20
CA LEU A 488 9.68 -10.41 3.40
C LEU A 488 10.10 -9.05 3.98
N ASP A 489 11.33 -8.93 4.52
CA ASP A 489 11.89 -7.63 4.93
C ASP A 489 12.58 -6.89 3.79
N GLY A 490 12.83 -7.61 2.70
CA GLY A 490 13.38 -7.14 1.45
C GLY A 490 14.91 -7.17 1.36
N CYS A 491 15.41 -7.11 0.13
CA CYS A 491 16.83 -6.95 -0.20
C CYS A 491 17.06 -5.77 -1.13
N VAL A 492 18.25 -5.18 -1.04
CA VAL A 492 18.72 -4.18 -2.00
C VAL A 492 18.99 -4.89 -3.33
N ALA A 493 18.39 -4.40 -4.41
CA ALA A 493 18.61 -4.92 -5.75
C ALA A 493 20.09 -4.80 -6.19
N PRO A 494 20.62 -5.73 -6.98
CA PRO A 494 19.96 -6.92 -7.51
C PRO A 494 19.93 -8.07 -6.48
N CYS A 495 18.83 -8.81 -6.45
CA CYS A 495 18.63 -10.01 -5.65
C CYS A 495 17.44 -10.82 -6.20
N HIS A 496 17.00 -11.85 -5.46
CA HIS A 496 16.08 -12.91 -5.91
C HIS A 496 16.66 -13.68 -7.10
N THR A 497 17.40 -14.75 -6.79
CA THR A 497 18.21 -15.43 -7.80
C THR A 497 18.03 -16.94 -7.73
N TRP A 498 18.07 -17.61 -8.87
CA TRP A 498 18.09 -19.06 -8.97
C TRP A 498 18.99 -19.53 -10.10
N ASN A 499 19.80 -20.55 -9.80
CA ASN A 499 20.72 -21.22 -10.72
C ASN A 499 20.30 -22.68 -10.97
N ASN A 500 19.05 -23.03 -10.66
CA ASN A 500 18.47 -24.33 -10.92
C ASN A 500 17.38 -24.18 -11.98
N GLY A 501 17.54 -24.85 -13.13
CA GLY A 501 16.58 -24.79 -14.23
C GLY A 501 15.18 -25.25 -13.84
N CYS A 502 15.05 -26.12 -12.84
CA CYS A 502 13.76 -26.58 -12.32
C CYS A 502 13.01 -25.53 -11.54
N TYR A 503 13.75 -24.58 -10.97
CA TYR A 503 13.16 -23.61 -10.05
C TYR A 503 12.06 -22.81 -10.74
N GLY A 504 12.29 -22.41 -12.00
CA GLY A 504 11.30 -21.74 -12.81
C GLY A 504 10.54 -22.62 -13.81
N ASP A 505 10.99 -23.84 -14.11
CA ASP A 505 10.36 -24.75 -15.09
C ASP A 505 8.90 -25.03 -14.71
N VAL A 506 7.96 -24.57 -15.55
CA VAL A 506 6.50 -24.67 -15.32
C VAL A 506 6.02 -23.98 -14.02
N ASN A 507 6.85 -23.17 -13.37
CA ASN A 507 6.52 -22.43 -12.16
C ASN A 507 6.28 -20.96 -12.48
N THR A 508 5.41 -20.29 -11.71
CA THR A 508 5.31 -18.83 -11.70
C THR A 508 6.10 -18.29 -10.51
N ILE A 509 7.25 -17.69 -10.77
CA ILE A 509 8.09 -17.05 -9.77
C ILE A 509 7.73 -15.58 -9.70
N ASN A 510 7.31 -15.12 -8.51
CA ASN A 510 6.89 -13.74 -8.30
C ASN A 510 7.95 -12.96 -7.53
N THR A 511 8.37 -11.85 -8.11
CA THR A 511 9.20 -10.85 -7.45
C THR A 511 8.39 -9.57 -7.30
N TRP A 512 8.47 -8.88 -6.18
CA TRP A 512 7.82 -7.57 -6.08
C TRP A 512 8.70 -6.49 -5.46
N PHE A 513 8.35 -5.26 -5.79
CA PHE A 513 8.96 -4.04 -5.28
C PHE A 513 7.93 -2.93 -5.33
N PHE A 514 8.29 -1.76 -4.80
CA PHE A 514 7.39 -0.62 -4.71
C PHE A 514 7.96 0.62 -5.41
N GLY A 515 7.09 1.53 -5.83
CA GLY A 515 7.50 2.84 -6.34
C GLY A 515 8.03 3.75 -5.23
N SER A 516 7.51 3.62 -4.02
CA SER A 516 8.02 4.29 -2.82
C SER A 516 7.80 3.45 -1.58
N GLU A 517 8.61 3.70 -0.56
CA GLU A 517 8.57 2.96 0.71
C GLU A 517 8.96 3.87 1.88
N GLU A 518 8.19 3.82 2.97
CA GLU A 518 8.48 4.47 4.24
C GLU A 518 8.29 3.47 5.40
N ARG A 519 9.32 3.35 6.25
CA ARG A 519 9.34 2.40 7.38
C ARG A 519 9.20 3.11 8.72
N ARG A 520 8.47 2.49 9.65
CA ARG A 520 8.37 2.88 11.06
C ARG A 520 8.62 1.65 11.92
N GLN A 521 9.75 1.65 12.63
CA GLN A 521 10.12 0.62 13.60
C GLN A 521 9.80 1.11 15.01
N LYS A 522 9.22 0.25 15.84
CA LYS A 522 8.80 0.59 17.19
C LYS A 522 9.06 -0.56 18.16
N ASN A 523 9.46 -0.21 19.38
CA ASN A 523 9.54 -1.09 20.53
C ASN A 523 8.65 -0.47 21.62
N GLU A 524 7.38 -0.83 21.60
CA GLU A 524 6.34 -0.21 22.43
C GLU A 524 5.38 -1.29 22.92
N MET A 525 4.74 -1.06 24.07
CA MET A 525 3.61 -1.85 24.51
C MET A 525 2.32 -1.31 23.89
N ALA A 526 1.27 -2.12 23.84
CA ALA A 526 -0.04 -1.65 23.43
C ALA A 526 -0.60 -0.64 24.43
N ILE A 527 -1.22 0.40 23.88
CA ILE A 527 -1.96 1.40 24.65
C ILE A 527 -3.41 0.94 24.79
N CYS A 528 -4.11 1.36 25.82
CA CYS A 528 -5.57 1.22 25.84
C CYS A 528 -6.16 2.62 25.71
N LEU A 529 -7.01 2.80 24.70
CA LEU A 529 -7.73 4.06 24.54
C LEU A 529 -8.86 4.10 25.58
N VAL A 530 -9.09 5.29 26.13
CA VAL A 530 -10.25 5.53 26.99
C VAL A 530 -11.49 5.63 26.11
N GLU A 531 -12.57 4.97 26.51
CA GLU A 531 -13.91 5.12 25.93
C GLU A 531 -14.85 5.63 27.04
N ALA A 532 -15.28 6.89 26.91
CA ALA A 532 -16.26 7.49 27.81
C ALA A 532 -17.65 7.28 27.23
N VAL A 533 -18.55 6.67 27.99
CA VAL A 533 -19.88 6.27 27.52
C VAL A 533 -20.96 7.11 28.20
N ASP A 534 -21.90 7.64 27.42
CA ASP A 534 -23.00 8.47 27.92
C ASP A 534 -23.72 7.85 29.15
N ASP A 535 -23.95 8.70 30.16
CA ASP A 535 -24.54 8.32 31.44
C ASP A 535 -26.00 8.74 31.56
N MET A 536 -26.73 7.98 32.39
CA MET A 536 -28.07 8.36 32.85
C MET A 536 -28.17 8.22 34.37
N ALA A 537 -28.56 9.30 35.03
CA ALA A 537 -28.74 9.33 36.48
C ALA A 537 -30.07 9.98 36.89
N GLY A 538 -30.60 9.57 38.05
CA GLY A 538 -31.74 10.23 38.70
C GLY A 538 -31.26 11.09 39.87
N ALA A 539 -31.85 12.26 40.06
CA ALA A 539 -31.57 13.16 41.18
C ALA A 539 -32.86 13.67 41.83
N ALA A 540 -32.84 13.85 43.15
CA ALA A 540 -33.96 14.46 43.85
C ALA A 540 -33.82 15.99 43.86
N MET A 541 -34.93 16.70 43.64
CA MET A 541 -35.00 18.15 43.70
C MET A 541 -34.39 18.68 45.01
N ASN A 542 -33.53 19.71 44.90
CA ASN A 542 -32.83 20.38 46.00
C ASN A 542 -31.82 19.51 46.78
N MET A 543 -31.48 18.30 46.31
CA MET A 543 -30.54 17.39 46.97
C MET A 543 -29.27 17.20 46.14
N VAL A 544 -28.12 17.13 46.80
CA VAL A 544 -26.87 16.75 46.15
C VAL A 544 -26.92 15.26 45.83
N THR A 545 -26.66 14.91 44.58
CA THR A 545 -26.67 13.54 44.07
C THR A 545 -25.26 13.16 43.56
N PRO A 546 -24.63 12.10 44.10
CA PRO A 546 -23.42 11.54 43.52
C PRO A 546 -23.77 10.72 42.27
N ILE A 547 -23.12 11.04 41.14
CA ILE A 547 -23.29 10.33 39.87
C ILE A 547 -22.01 9.56 39.58
N ASP A 548 -22.13 8.25 39.40
CA ASP A 548 -21.02 7.34 39.09
C ASP A 548 -20.85 7.23 37.58
N VAL A 549 -20.08 8.16 37.02
CA VAL A 549 -19.84 8.26 35.57
C VAL A 549 -18.86 7.23 35.02
N LEU A 550 -18.12 6.53 35.90
CA LEU A 550 -17.15 5.53 35.46
C LEU A 550 -17.76 4.13 35.34
N ALA A 551 -19.04 3.96 35.67
CA ALA A 551 -19.66 2.65 35.82
C ALA A 551 -19.77 1.87 34.49
N ASN A 552 -19.83 2.59 33.36
CA ASN A 552 -19.99 2.10 32.00
C ASN A 552 -18.83 2.50 31.08
N ASP A 553 -17.79 3.15 31.60
CA ASP A 553 -16.58 3.52 30.87
C ASP A 553 -15.60 2.35 30.75
N ASP A 554 -14.79 2.33 29.70
CA ASP A 554 -13.77 1.30 29.47
C ASP A 554 -12.35 1.90 29.32
N GLY A 555 -11.34 1.11 29.70
CA GLY A 555 -9.94 1.55 29.76
C GLY A 555 -9.08 0.77 30.76
N ILE A 556 -7.78 0.54 30.45
CA ILE A 556 -6.83 -0.16 31.34
C ILE A 556 -6.39 0.67 32.57
N ALA A 557 -6.58 1.99 32.51
CA ALA A 557 -6.14 2.92 33.55
C ALA A 557 -7.14 4.08 33.74
N ILE A 558 -8.42 3.74 33.86
CA ILE A 558 -9.40 4.72 34.35
C ILE A 558 -8.97 5.15 35.76
N ASP A 559 -8.39 6.34 35.81
CA ASP A 559 -7.94 7.01 37.02
C ASP A 559 -8.92 8.14 37.31
N THR A 560 -9.41 8.21 38.55
CA THR A 560 -10.30 9.30 38.99
C THR A 560 -9.63 10.67 38.86
N ALA A 561 -8.29 10.73 38.84
CA ALA A 561 -7.55 11.96 38.55
C ALA A 561 -7.62 12.42 37.07
N GLY A 562 -8.07 11.54 36.17
CA GLY A 562 -8.26 11.81 34.74
C GLY A 562 -9.61 12.43 34.39
N ILE A 563 -10.54 12.54 35.35
CA ILE A 563 -11.88 13.11 35.10
C ILE A 563 -11.84 14.63 35.21
N SER A 564 -12.42 15.33 34.22
CA SER A 564 -12.63 16.78 34.26
C SER A 564 -14.02 17.15 33.74
N THR A 565 -14.71 17.99 34.50
CA THR A 565 -15.96 18.64 34.05
C THR A 565 -15.72 20.08 33.60
N THR A 566 -14.46 20.52 33.53
CA THR A 566 -14.12 21.90 33.16
C THR A 566 -13.90 22.01 31.65
N GLY A 567 -14.38 23.11 31.05
CA GLY A 567 -14.20 23.38 29.61
C GLY A 567 -15.17 22.63 28.68
N VAL A 568 -16.13 21.89 29.24
CA VAL A 568 -17.18 21.14 28.52
C VAL A 568 -18.58 21.63 28.92
N LEU A 569 -19.64 21.07 28.31
CA LEU A 569 -21.02 21.46 28.59
C LEU A 569 -21.34 21.40 30.09
N GLN A 570 -21.78 22.52 30.65
CA GLN A 570 -22.22 22.62 32.04
C GLN A 570 -23.73 22.43 32.14
N PRO A 571 -24.25 21.95 33.29
CA PRO A 571 -25.68 21.85 33.52
C PRO A 571 -26.36 23.22 33.37
N ALA A 572 -27.55 23.23 32.77
CA ALA A 572 -28.31 24.45 32.53
C ALA A 572 -29.27 24.80 33.68
N ASN A 573 -29.66 23.80 34.47
CA ASN A 573 -30.64 23.93 35.56
C ASN A 573 -30.11 23.29 36.86
N GLY A 574 -28.82 23.42 37.09
CA GLY A 574 -28.12 22.91 38.26
C GLY A 574 -26.64 23.28 38.23
N MET A 575 -25.87 22.71 39.15
CA MET A 575 -24.44 22.91 39.22
C MET A 575 -23.69 21.66 39.69
N ILE A 576 -22.46 21.52 39.19
CA ILE A 576 -21.50 20.55 39.69
C ILE A 576 -20.83 21.16 40.92
N THR A 577 -21.04 20.55 42.08
CA THR A 577 -20.57 21.04 43.38
C THR A 577 -19.21 20.48 43.80
N GLY A 578 -18.77 19.40 43.15
CA GLY A 578 -17.48 18.77 43.39
C GLY A 578 -17.38 17.40 42.72
N MET A 579 -16.28 16.71 43.01
CA MET A 579 -16.02 15.34 42.59
C MET A 579 -15.35 14.62 43.76
N ASP A 580 -15.71 13.36 43.97
CA ASP A 580 -15.01 12.50 44.91
C ASP A 580 -13.72 11.96 44.27
N PRO A 581 -12.52 12.37 44.73
CA PRO A 581 -11.27 11.94 44.13
C PRO A 581 -10.97 10.44 44.33
N ALA A 582 -11.66 9.76 45.25
CA ALA A 582 -11.45 8.33 45.49
C ALA A 582 -12.30 7.45 44.57
N THR A 583 -13.48 7.93 44.16
CA THR A 583 -14.46 7.15 43.39
C THR A 583 -14.71 7.71 42.00
N GLY A 584 -14.35 8.97 41.72
CA GLY A 584 -14.64 9.65 40.46
C GLY A 584 -16.06 10.19 40.38
N GLN A 585 -16.89 9.99 41.43
CA GLN A 585 -18.29 10.42 41.41
C GLN A 585 -18.41 11.94 41.32
N ILE A 586 -19.23 12.39 40.37
CA ILE A 586 -19.53 13.82 40.16
C ILE A 586 -20.73 14.19 41.05
N MET A 587 -20.59 15.26 41.84
CA MET A 587 -21.63 15.73 42.76
C MET A 587 -22.51 16.78 42.09
N TYR A 588 -23.68 16.39 41.62
CA TYR A 588 -24.66 17.28 40.98
C TYR A 588 -25.68 17.83 41.98
N LEU A 589 -25.98 19.12 41.90
CA LEU A 589 -27.05 19.78 42.67
C LEU A 589 -27.97 20.53 41.69
N PRO A 590 -29.25 20.14 41.53
CA PRO A 590 -30.18 20.90 40.70
C PRO A 590 -30.45 22.29 41.28
N ASP A 591 -30.84 23.23 40.40
CA ASP A 591 -31.30 24.54 40.81
C ASP A 591 -32.52 24.42 41.73
N ASN A 592 -32.64 25.34 42.68
CA ASN A 592 -33.66 25.22 43.69
C ASN A 592 -35.07 25.25 43.09
N GLY A 593 -35.82 24.15 43.23
CA GLY A 593 -37.16 23.96 42.67
C GLY A 593 -37.20 23.43 41.23
N PHE A 594 -36.06 23.11 40.61
CA PHE A 594 -36.05 22.55 39.27
C PHE A 594 -36.46 21.08 39.25
N THR A 595 -37.24 20.71 38.22
CA THR A 595 -37.65 19.35 37.89
C THR A 595 -37.60 19.18 36.37
N GLY A 596 -37.37 17.98 35.88
CA GLY A 596 -37.18 17.69 34.46
C GLY A 596 -35.77 17.19 34.16
N THR A 597 -35.32 17.32 32.92
CA THR A 597 -34.02 16.81 32.48
C THR A 597 -32.98 17.93 32.43
N ASP A 598 -31.81 17.66 32.97
CA ASP A 598 -30.61 18.48 32.82
C ASP A 598 -29.48 17.65 32.19
N MET A 599 -28.51 18.32 31.58
CA MET A 599 -27.41 17.63 30.87
C MET A 599 -26.09 18.35 31.09
N PHE A 600 -25.02 17.59 31.28
CA PHE A 600 -23.66 18.09 31.33
C PHE A 600 -22.69 17.07 30.74
N GLU A 601 -21.49 17.48 30.39
CA GLU A 601 -20.44 16.59 29.87
C GLU A 601 -19.32 16.40 30.90
N TYR A 602 -18.59 15.29 30.79
CA TYR A 602 -17.29 15.12 31.42
C TYR A 602 -16.27 14.60 30.41
N ILE A 603 -15.00 14.91 30.66
CA ILE A 603 -13.85 14.38 29.95
C ILE A 603 -13.23 13.30 30.83
N LEU A 604 -12.94 12.14 30.28
CA LEU A 604 -12.10 11.12 30.90
C LEU A 604 -10.80 10.99 30.11
N CYS A 605 -9.66 11.11 30.81
CA CYS A 605 -8.33 10.98 30.22
C CYS A 605 -7.54 9.82 30.83
N ASP A 606 -6.76 9.12 30.01
CA ASP A 606 -5.68 8.26 30.49
C ASP A 606 -4.54 9.14 31.04
N THR A 607 -4.27 8.99 32.34
CA THR A 607 -3.25 9.77 33.06
C THR A 607 -1.82 9.40 32.67
N GLY A 608 -1.61 8.30 31.94
CA GLY A 608 -0.32 7.86 31.41
C GLY A 608 0.03 8.35 30.00
N MET A 609 -0.97 8.58 29.13
CA MET A 609 -0.74 8.78 27.68
C MET A 609 -1.53 9.92 27.03
N PHE A 610 -2.27 10.74 27.80
CA PHE A 610 -3.02 11.92 27.33
C PHE A 610 -4.01 11.63 26.17
N VAL A 611 -4.60 10.44 26.13
CA VAL A 611 -5.78 10.16 25.30
C VAL A 611 -7.00 10.45 26.15
N CYS A 612 -7.96 11.21 25.62
CA CYS A 612 -9.18 11.55 26.33
C CYS A 612 -10.40 11.31 25.45
N ASP A 613 -11.52 11.02 26.09
CA ASP A 613 -12.85 10.96 25.48
C ASP A 613 -13.84 11.80 26.28
N THR A 614 -14.97 12.16 25.67
CA THR A 614 -16.01 13.00 26.28
C THR A 614 -17.37 12.32 26.19
N ALA A 615 -18.09 12.23 27.31
CA ALA A 615 -19.43 11.66 27.36
C ALA A 615 -20.46 12.63 27.95
N LEU A 616 -21.72 12.45 27.56
CA LEU A 616 -22.87 13.23 28.02
C LEU A 616 -23.54 12.53 29.20
N VAL A 617 -23.69 13.25 30.31
CA VAL A 617 -24.50 12.85 31.45
C VAL A 617 -25.89 13.46 31.34
N THR A 618 -26.91 12.60 31.28
CA THR A 618 -28.32 13.02 31.37
C THR A 618 -28.83 12.80 32.78
N VAL A 619 -29.32 13.86 33.43
CA VAL A 619 -29.87 13.81 34.79
C VAL A 619 -31.37 14.03 34.75
N ALA A 620 -32.15 13.07 35.23
CA ALA A 620 -33.58 13.21 35.45
C ALA A 620 -33.85 13.65 36.88
N ILE A 621 -34.38 14.87 37.06
CA ILE A 621 -34.65 15.47 38.36
C ILE A 621 -36.14 15.37 38.69
N SER A 622 -36.45 14.68 39.79
CA SER A 622 -37.82 14.52 40.27
C SER A 622 -38.12 15.34 41.52
N ALA A 623 -39.40 15.67 41.68
CA ALA A 623 -39.89 16.39 42.86
C ALA A 623 -40.17 15.40 44.01
N PRO A 624 -40.08 15.81 45.28
CA PRO A 624 -40.47 14.97 46.40
C PRO A 624 -41.99 14.75 46.43
N PRO A 625 -42.46 13.69 47.11
CA PRO A 625 -43.88 13.49 47.37
C PRO A 625 -44.50 14.66 48.15
N ALA A 626 -45.77 14.96 47.86
CA ALA A 626 -46.53 16.02 48.53
C ALA A 626 -47.85 15.49 49.11
N ILE A 627 -48.17 15.89 50.35
CA ILE A 627 -49.48 15.65 50.97
C ILE A 627 -50.54 16.50 50.25
N THR A 628 -51.64 15.87 49.84
CA THR A 628 -52.67 16.46 48.97
C THR A 628 -53.96 16.77 49.69
N ASN A 629 -54.34 15.97 50.69
CA ASN A 629 -55.42 16.37 51.57
C ASN A 629 -54.94 17.54 52.45
N TYR A 630 -55.84 18.46 52.80
CA TYR A 630 -55.52 19.74 53.47
C TYR A 630 -54.86 20.85 52.62
N ASN A 631 -55.06 20.86 51.29
CA ASN A 631 -54.56 21.93 50.40
C ASN A 631 -53.05 22.19 50.54
N SER A 632 -52.24 21.16 50.82
CA SER A 632 -50.80 21.27 51.06
C SER A 632 -50.42 22.22 52.23
N ASP A 633 -51.32 22.47 53.19
CA ASP A 633 -50.99 23.21 54.40
C ASP A 633 -50.08 22.35 55.30
N PRO A 634 -48.92 22.86 55.75
CA PRO A 634 -48.04 22.12 56.66
C PRO A 634 -48.65 21.87 58.04
N THR A 635 -49.82 22.45 58.33
CA THR A 635 -50.55 22.28 59.58
C THR A 635 -52.02 21.97 59.33
N ALA A 636 -52.49 20.85 59.88
CA ALA A 636 -53.93 20.54 59.97
C ALA A 636 -54.35 20.55 61.44
N SER A 637 -55.58 21.00 61.72
CA SER A 637 -56.18 20.89 63.04
C SER A 637 -57.58 20.36 62.92
N ALA A 638 -57.85 19.27 63.62
CA ALA A 638 -59.16 18.64 63.70
C ALA A 638 -59.41 18.19 65.14
N SER A 639 -60.68 18.08 65.52
CA SER A 639 -61.09 17.70 66.88
C SER A 639 -61.77 16.33 66.82
N TYR A 640 -61.17 15.37 67.53
CA TYR A 640 -61.65 13.99 67.60
C TYR A 640 -62.01 13.61 69.03
N PRO A 641 -63.04 12.77 69.25
CA PRO A 641 -63.33 12.23 70.58
C PRO A 641 -62.16 11.35 71.06
N GLU A 642 -61.74 11.55 72.32
CA GLU A 642 -60.79 10.67 72.99
C GLU A 642 -61.35 9.22 73.04
N ASN A 643 -60.51 8.22 72.76
CA ASN A 643 -60.85 6.78 72.73
C ASN A 643 -61.89 6.34 71.67
N GLY A 644 -61.98 7.06 70.55
CA GLY A 644 -62.76 6.60 69.39
C GLY A 644 -62.14 5.36 68.73
N LEU A 645 -62.98 4.44 68.22
CA LEU A 645 -62.55 3.26 67.44
C LEU A 645 -62.34 3.55 65.94
N ASN A 646 -62.62 4.78 65.50
CA ASN A 646 -62.43 5.20 64.11
C ASN A 646 -61.03 5.82 63.95
N PRO A 647 -60.43 5.75 62.75
CA PRO A 647 -59.21 6.50 62.43
C PRO A 647 -59.33 7.97 62.82
N VAL A 648 -58.23 8.49 63.36
CA VAL A 648 -58.03 9.91 63.66
C VAL A 648 -57.97 10.70 62.37
N ASP A 649 -57.23 10.23 61.37
CA ASP A 649 -57.14 10.90 60.07
C ASP A 649 -56.65 9.91 59.01
N ASP A 650 -56.68 10.31 57.74
CA ASP A 650 -56.16 9.55 56.61
C ASP A 650 -55.36 10.48 55.71
N TYR A 651 -54.02 10.41 55.70
CA TYR A 651 -53.15 11.35 55.00
C TYR A 651 -52.88 10.94 53.55
N ASP A 652 -53.56 11.61 52.61
CA ASP A 652 -53.37 11.37 51.18
C ASP A 652 -52.14 12.09 50.62
N ALA A 653 -51.28 11.41 49.88
CA ALA A 653 -50.14 12.01 49.17
C ALA A 653 -50.05 11.59 47.68
N THR A 654 -49.44 12.44 46.88
CA THR A 654 -49.09 12.14 45.48
C THR A 654 -47.62 12.39 45.26
N ASP A 655 -46.99 11.51 44.49
CA ASP A 655 -45.65 11.70 43.96
C ASP A 655 -45.73 11.98 42.44
N PRO A 656 -45.10 13.05 41.94
CA PRO A 656 -44.97 13.28 40.50
C PRO A 656 -44.31 12.13 39.72
N ASP A 657 -43.54 11.26 40.37
CA ASP A 657 -42.91 10.08 39.76
C ASP A 657 -43.89 8.90 39.59
N GLY A 658 -45.12 9.03 40.10
CA GLY A 658 -46.23 8.09 39.86
C GLY A 658 -46.41 7.03 40.94
N GLU A 659 -45.65 7.12 42.03
CA GLU A 659 -45.85 6.33 43.24
C GLU A 659 -47.22 6.62 43.85
N THR A 660 -47.79 5.58 44.43
CA THR A 660 -49.14 5.62 45.02
C THR A 660 -49.16 4.98 46.40
N GLU A 661 -50.26 5.17 47.10
CA GLU A 661 -50.49 4.59 48.42
C GLU A 661 -50.85 3.10 48.35
N ASN A 662 -51.02 2.48 49.52
CA ASN A 662 -51.40 1.08 49.68
C ASN A 662 -50.39 0.10 49.04
N GLY A 663 -49.10 0.38 49.22
CA GLY A 663 -48.00 -0.46 48.71
C GLY A 663 -47.51 -0.08 47.32
N GLY A 664 -47.91 1.09 46.80
CA GLY A 664 -47.48 1.66 45.52
C GLY A 664 -46.21 2.53 45.57
N GLY A 665 -45.44 2.49 46.66
CA GLY A 665 -44.13 3.18 46.77
C GLY A 665 -44.06 4.27 47.85
N LEU A 666 -45.19 4.89 48.21
CA LEU A 666 -45.24 5.87 49.29
C LEU A 666 -45.26 5.18 50.67
N THR A 667 -44.58 5.77 51.66
CA THR A 667 -44.56 5.28 53.04
C THR A 667 -44.75 6.40 54.05
N TRP A 668 -45.59 6.17 55.07
CA TRP A 668 -45.91 7.15 56.10
C TRP A 668 -45.24 6.80 57.43
N SER A 669 -44.84 7.83 58.18
CA SER A 669 -44.37 7.69 59.55
C SER A 669 -44.68 8.94 60.35
N ILE A 670 -44.83 8.78 61.66
CA ILE A 670 -45.05 9.90 62.58
C ILE A 670 -43.82 10.09 63.47
N THR A 671 -43.31 11.33 63.51
CA THR A 671 -42.15 11.71 64.32
C THR A 671 -42.43 13.00 65.09
N GLY A 672 -42.31 12.95 66.42
CA GLY A 672 -42.52 14.10 67.31
C GLY A 672 -43.97 14.33 67.74
N GLY A 673 -44.16 15.22 68.72
CA GLY A 673 -45.46 15.60 69.28
C GLY A 673 -45.65 15.17 70.75
N PRO A 674 -46.42 15.91 71.58
CA PRO A 674 -46.65 15.57 72.99
C PRO A 674 -47.29 14.19 73.18
N ASP A 675 -48.15 13.81 72.24
CA ASP A 675 -48.97 12.59 72.29
C ASP A 675 -48.55 11.56 71.21
N GLN A 676 -47.31 11.64 70.70
CA GLN A 676 -46.83 10.73 69.64
C GLN A 676 -46.98 9.25 70.05
N THR A 677 -46.77 8.92 71.32
CA THR A 677 -46.91 7.55 71.85
C THR A 677 -48.35 7.08 71.95
N GLU A 678 -49.32 7.99 71.86
CA GLU A 678 -50.76 7.70 71.91
C GLU A 678 -51.36 7.53 70.50
N LEU A 679 -50.54 7.70 69.45
CA LEU A 679 -50.95 7.59 68.05
C LEU A 679 -50.13 6.52 67.32
N SER A 680 -50.73 5.91 66.30
CA SER A 680 -50.06 5.09 65.30
C SER A 680 -50.49 5.53 63.91
N ILE A 681 -49.58 5.45 62.94
CA ILE A 681 -49.88 5.67 61.53
C ILE A 681 -49.57 4.40 60.76
N ASP A 682 -50.48 3.98 59.89
CA ASP A 682 -50.25 2.86 59.00
C ASP A 682 -49.23 3.27 57.92
N PRO A 683 -48.08 2.58 57.84
CA PRO A 683 -46.99 2.99 56.95
C PRO A 683 -47.27 2.76 55.48
N ALA A 684 -48.35 2.06 55.12
CA ALA A 684 -48.73 1.81 53.73
C ALA A 684 -49.94 2.65 53.30
N THR A 685 -50.78 3.10 54.23
CA THR A 685 -52.05 3.78 53.90
C THR A 685 -52.13 5.23 54.37
N GLY A 686 -51.25 5.68 55.27
CA GLY A 686 -51.32 7.04 55.81
C GLY A 686 -52.41 7.24 56.87
N VAL A 687 -53.18 6.18 57.20
CA VAL A 687 -54.23 6.20 58.21
C VAL A 687 -53.65 6.37 59.61
N LEU A 688 -53.96 7.49 60.26
CA LEU A 688 -53.60 7.81 61.64
C LEU A 688 -54.69 7.32 62.59
N SER A 689 -54.33 6.65 63.69
CA SER A 689 -55.25 6.10 64.69
C SER A 689 -54.74 6.28 66.11
N PHE A 690 -55.63 6.24 67.10
CA PHE A 690 -55.23 6.16 68.50
C PHE A 690 -54.67 4.76 68.82
N ASN A 691 -53.63 4.71 69.64
CA ASN A 691 -53.18 3.47 70.25
C ASN A 691 -54.20 3.08 71.32
N VAL A 692 -54.86 1.94 71.14
CA VAL A 692 -55.92 1.44 72.04
C VAL A 692 -55.36 0.52 73.12
#